data_AF-A0A1G2Y336-F1
#
_entry.id   AF-A0A1G2Y336-F1
#
_cell.length_a   1.000
_cell.length_b   1.000
_cell.length_c   1.000
_cell.angle_alpha   90.00
_cell.angle_beta   90.00
_cell.angle_gamma   90.00
#
_symmetry.space_group_name_H-M   'P 1'
#
loop_
_entity.id
_entity.type
_entity.pdbx_description
1 polymer ?
#
loop_
_entity_poly.entity_id
_entity_poly.type
_entity_poly.pdbx_seq_one_letter_code
_entity_poly.pdbx_strand_id
1 'polypeptide(L)'
;MKKRISAAGVFFVFLTLTFPIYAYDNAPIGWASENGGTTGGEGGTVVTVDNATDFIYYVQGTKQTPYIIYVNGNIDLGGSNIRVRGNKTILGLPGSHITGNMKCYRSEESNNIFRFLDISNEAGAGDGDCISIDGVNNIWVDHCTFTDGGDGNVDIKNGADYVTVSWCIFKYTFNSGHNFSNLIGHDDGNGSTDMNHLRVTFHHNWYSTLAHERMPSVRFGKAHIYNSYFSCTGNNYCIRTRLYAQCLVENNYFKDVQNPWQRYITSAGGDPGLLQAVGNILDNVTWVVSTDSSAVLIHGTDTVFTPPYAYALDNAADVPAIVQYGAGADGQDGYPPHWLFGYYGDFDKSGFVDMKDFAAFASYWGITNCEQLWNADYNGDCIVDFCEVSLLADKWLYIAPDTTPPAAPTGLEASAGNATVSLTWNDNAEEDLAGYNIYRSLNSTSGYAKLNTSLLTSSDYIDSSVNNNTTYYYVVTAVDTNVNESDYSNKVIAYPSAGSTNVTIQENTAGFCSVDGAVENEHSGYTGTGYANTTNATGKSITYSLNILTAGTYTFTWRYASTASRPANLLVDGSAILSGISFPSSGAFTTWTTVTTSSVTLTAGVKTIRLEATTSGGLANIDYMNVAGESLMPATCQ
;
A
#
# COMPACT_ATOMS: atom_id res chain seq x y z
N MET A 1 -56.01 14.56 -74.67
CA MET A 1 -54.78 14.00 -74.06
C MET A 1 -53.74 15.10 -73.88
N LYS A 2 -53.61 15.66 -72.67
CA LYS A 2 -52.47 16.49 -72.26
C LYS A 2 -52.11 16.04 -70.84
N LYS A 3 -50.94 15.42 -70.69
CA LYS A 3 -50.38 14.98 -69.40
C LYS A 3 -50.04 16.22 -68.56
N ARG A 4 -50.58 16.29 -67.34
CA ARG A 4 -50.03 17.12 -66.26
C ARG A 4 -49.03 16.26 -65.50
N ILE A 5 -47.80 16.75 -65.36
CA ILE A 5 -46.78 16.21 -64.46
C ILE A 5 -47.04 16.87 -63.10
N SER A 6 -47.34 16.08 -62.07
CA SER A 6 -47.46 16.54 -60.69
C SER A 6 -46.09 16.47 -60.00
N ALA A 7 -45.79 17.50 -59.22
CA ALA A 7 -44.57 17.64 -58.42
C ALA A 7 -44.37 16.45 -57.46
N ALA A 8 -43.14 15.94 -57.39
CA ALA A 8 -42.71 14.98 -56.38
C ALA A 8 -42.57 15.71 -55.04
N GLY A 9 -43.28 15.21 -54.02
CA GLY A 9 -43.12 15.65 -52.64
C GLY A 9 -41.77 15.20 -52.10
N VAL A 10 -41.01 16.14 -51.56
CA VAL A 10 -39.82 15.87 -50.75
C VAL A 10 -40.28 15.31 -49.41
N PHE A 11 -40.09 14.01 -49.20
CA PHE A 11 -40.25 13.37 -47.90
C PHE A 11 -39.03 13.74 -47.04
N PHE A 12 -39.21 14.62 -46.05
CA PHE A 12 -38.24 14.76 -44.97
C PHE A 12 -38.36 13.50 -44.09
N VAL A 13 -37.40 12.59 -44.21
CA VAL A 13 -37.19 11.55 -43.21
C VAL A 13 -36.58 12.26 -41.99
N PHE A 14 -37.40 12.51 -40.97
CA PHE A 14 -36.87 12.80 -39.63
C PHE A 14 -36.18 11.53 -39.16
N LEU A 15 -34.85 11.49 -39.29
CA LEU A 15 -34.03 10.50 -38.62
C LEU A 15 -34.07 10.85 -37.13
N THR A 16 -34.99 10.24 -36.38
CA THR A 16 -34.91 10.25 -34.92
C THR A 16 -33.66 9.47 -34.56
N LEU A 17 -32.56 10.19 -34.31
CA LEU A 17 -31.41 9.65 -33.60
C LEU A 17 -31.90 9.32 -32.20
N THR A 18 -32.32 8.07 -31.99
CA THR A 18 -32.46 7.51 -30.65
C THR A 18 -31.04 7.31 -30.14
N PHE A 19 -30.57 8.26 -29.35
CA PHE A 19 -29.43 8.02 -28.48
C PHE A 19 -29.79 6.85 -27.55
N PRO A 20 -28.85 5.93 -27.26
CA PRO A 20 -29.09 4.95 -26.21
C PRO A 20 -29.44 5.72 -24.93
N ILE A 21 -30.63 5.46 -24.40
CA ILE A 21 -30.99 5.86 -23.05
C ILE A 21 -30.15 4.96 -22.15
N TYR A 22 -29.03 5.47 -21.65
CA TYR A 22 -28.37 4.83 -20.53
C TYR A 22 -29.39 4.78 -19.39
N ALA A 23 -29.53 3.61 -18.76
CA ALA A 23 -30.48 3.39 -17.68
C ALA A 23 -29.94 4.09 -16.42
N TYR A 24 -30.20 5.39 -16.33
CA TYR A 24 -29.85 6.18 -15.16
C TYR A 24 -30.85 5.94 -14.02
N ASP A 25 -30.42 6.11 -12.78
CA ASP A 25 -31.32 6.18 -11.63
C ASP A 25 -32.35 7.27 -11.89
N ASN A 26 -33.63 6.88 -11.87
CA ASN A 26 -34.73 7.79 -12.21
C ASN A 26 -35.24 8.58 -10.99
N ALA A 27 -34.67 8.36 -9.80
CA ALA A 27 -35.08 9.01 -8.56
C ALA A 27 -33.90 9.11 -7.57
N PRO A 28 -33.87 10.13 -6.69
CA PRO A 28 -32.84 10.23 -5.66
C PRO A 28 -32.99 9.13 -4.60
N ILE A 29 -31.86 8.67 -4.07
CA ILE A 29 -31.78 8.01 -2.76
C ILE A 29 -31.44 9.08 -1.71
N GLY A 30 -32.05 9.01 -0.53
CA GLY A 30 -31.77 9.96 0.54
C GLY A 30 -32.91 10.94 0.82
N TRP A 31 -32.63 12.03 1.51
CA TRP A 31 -33.68 12.94 1.98
C TRP A 31 -34.52 13.56 0.85
N ALA A 32 -34.01 13.67 -0.38
CA ALA A 32 -34.82 14.11 -1.53
C ALA A 32 -35.85 13.08 -2.02
N SER A 33 -35.77 11.81 -1.61
CA SER A 33 -36.80 10.80 -1.87
C SER A 33 -38.04 10.96 -0.99
N GLU A 34 -37.87 11.66 0.14
CA GLU A 34 -38.94 11.90 1.11
C GLU A 34 -39.84 13.06 0.68
N ASN A 35 -40.88 13.35 1.47
CA ASN A 35 -41.80 14.47 1.21
C ASN A 35 -42.47 14.42 -0.17
N GLY A 36 -42.74 13.22 -0.69
CA GLY A 36 -43.33 13.02 -2.02
C GLY A 36 -42.30 12.93 -3.16
N GLY A 37 -41.00 12.96 -2.84
CA GLY A 37 -39.91 12.77 -3.79
C GLY A 37 -39.55 14.02 -4.59
N THR A 38 -38.51 13.90 -5.41
CA THR A 38 -38.06 14.94 -6.35
C THR A 38 -38.22 14.43 -7.78
N THR A 39 -39.13 15.05 -8.53
CA THR A 39 -39.44 14.71 -9.94
C THR A 39 -38.94 15.76 -10.93
N GLY A 40 -38.54 16.94 -10.46
CA GLY A 40 -38.00 17.99 -11.30
C GLY A 40 -39.00 18.46 -12.36
N GLY A 41 -38.56 18.42 -13.61
CA GLY A 41 -39.32 18.80 -14.80
C GLY A 41 -40.19 17.72 -15.41
N GLU A 42 -40.42 16.59 -14.73
CA GLU A 42 -41.25 15.48 -15.24
C GLU A 42 -42.59 15.95 -15.81
N GLY A 43 -42.97 15.40 -16.97
CA GLY A 43 -44.18 15.81 -17.71
C GLY A 43 -44.08 17.18 -18.39
N GLY A 44 -42.94 17.86 -18.25
CA GLY A 44 -42.65 19.15 -18.85
C GLY A 44 -42.14 19.10 -20.29
N THR A 45 -41.96 20.29 -20.86
CA THR A 45 -41.37 20.41 -22.20
C THR A 45 -39.87 20.11 -22.13
N VAL A 46 -39.39 19.31 -23.07
CA VAL A 46 -37.96 19.03 -23.26
C VAL A 46 -37.36 20.08 -24.18
N VAL A 47 -36.27 20.71 -23.76
CA VAL A 47 -35.55 21.73 -24.51
C VAL A 47 -34.04 21.48 -24.45
N THR A 48 -33.32 21.91 -25.48
CA THR A 48 -31.86 21.95 -25.48
C THR A 48 -31.42 23.39 -25.65
N VAL A 49 -30.49 23.84 -24.82
CA VAL A 49 -29.96 25.20 -24.80
C VAL A 49 -28.45 25.17 -24.97
N ASP A 50 -27.92 26.10 -25.74
CA ASP A 50 -26.49 26.23 -26.03
C ASP A 50 -25.95 27.65 -25.77
N ASN A 51 -26.78 28.50 -25.17
CA ASN A 51 -26.47 29.88 -24.87
C ASN A 51 -27.18 30.36 -23.60
N ALA A 52 -26.63 31.40 -22.98
CA ALA A 52 -27.10 31.92 -21.70
C ALA A 52 -28.53 32.48 -21.77
N THR A 53 -28.91 33.09 -22.90
CA THR A 53 -30.24 33.70 -23.03
C THR A 53 -31.34 32.65 -22.93
N ASP A 54 -31.19 31.55 -23.66
CA ASP A 54 -32.16 30.46 -23.65
C ASP A 54 -32.12 29.68 -22.34
N PHE A 55 -30.92 29.38 -21.82
CA PHE A 55 -30.79 28.75 -20.51
C PHE A 55 -31.55 29.54 -19.43
N ILE A 56 -31.25 30.84 -19.33
CA ILE A 56 -31.87 31.75 -18.37
C ILE A 56 -33.38 31.81 -18.60
N TYR A 57 -33.84 31.87 -19.86
CA TYR A 57 -35.27 31.88 -20.18
C TYR A 57 -35.99 30.63 -19.64
N TYR A 58 -35.44 29.43 -19.84
CA TYR A 58 -36.11 28.20 -19.43
C TYR A 58 -36.02 27.94 -17.91
N VAL A 59 -34.94 28.32 -17.24
CA VAL A 59 -34.84 28.20 -15.78
C VAL A 59 -35.64 29.28 -15.05
N GLN A 60 -35.74 30.51 -15.60
CA GLN A 60 -36.48 31.63 -14.99
C GLN A 60 -37.90 31.85 -15.50
N GLY A 61 -38.31 31.17 -16.58
CA GLY A 61 -39.53 31.40 -17.37
C GLY A 61 -40.85 31.33 -16.60
N THR A 62 -41.97 31.02 -17.28
CA THR A 62 -43.28 31.03 -16.63
C THR A 62 -43.28 30.19 -15.34
N LYS A 63 -43.66 30.84 -14.24
CA LYS A 63 -43.61 30.31 -12.87
C LYS A 63 -44.08 28.85 -12.85
N GLN A 64 -43.26 27.96 -12.28
CA GLN A 64 -43.57 26.55 -12.03
C GLN A 64 -43.88 25.68 -13.26
N THR A 65 -43.67 26.19 -14.48
CA THR A 65 -43.80 25.38 -15.70
C THR A 65 -42.74 24.28 -15.68
N PRO A 66 -43.10 22.99 -15.75
CA PRO A 66 -42.12 21.92 -15.77
C PRO A 66 -41.29 21.98 -17.06
N TYR A 67 -39.96 21.90 -16.94
CA TYR A 67 -39.05 21.80 -18.07
C TYR A 67 -37.94 20.79 -17.80
N ILE A 68 -37.60 20.02 -18.83
CA ILE A 68 -36.37 19.22 -18.91
C ILE A 68 -35.42 19.97 -19.84
N ILE A 69 -34.31 20.46 -19.32
CA ILE A 69 -33.39 21.39 -19.97
C ILE A 69 -32.05 20.69 -20.16
N TYR A 70 -31.72 20.36 -21.41
CA TYR A 70 -30.41 19.86 -21.78
C TYR A 70 -29.47 21.03 -22.08
N VAL A 71 -28.31 21.07 -21.41
CA VAL A 71 -27.25 22.06 -21.60
C VAL A 71 -26.24 21.51 -22.59
N ASN A 72 -26.02 22.22 -23.68
CA ASN A 72 -25.13 21.80 -24.77
C ASN A 72 -24.04 22.84 -25.02
N GLY A 73 -22.80 22.52 -24.69
CA GLY A 73 -21.67 23.44 -24.81
C GLY A 73 -21.48 24.36 -23.59
N ASN A 74 -20.70 25.42 -23.77
CA ASN A 74 -20.19 26.24 -22.67
C ASN A 74 -21.03 27.51 -22.52
N ILE A 75 -21.73 27.63 -21.40
CA ILE A 75 -22.65 28.73 -21.11
C ILE A 75 -22.12 29.55 -19.92
N ASP A 76 -21.70 30.77 -20.20
CA ASP A 76 -21.41 31.77 -19.16
C ASP A 76 -22.69 32.52 -18.80
N LEU A 77 -23.12 32.38 -17.55
CA LEU A 77 -24.31 33.02 -17.00
C LEU A 77 -24.10 34.50 -16.64
N GLY A 78 -22.86 34.96 -16.62
CA GLY A 78 -22.48 36.30 -16.20
C GLY A 78 -22.58 36.54 -14.69
N GLY A 79 -22.48 37.80 -14.28
CA GLY A 79 -22.53 38.20 -12.88
C GLY A 79 -23.96 38.43 -12.36
N SER A 80 -24.47 37.52 -11.53
CA SER A 80 -25.54 37.66 -10.50
C SER A 80 -26.12 36.27 -10.18
N ASN A 81 -27.07 36.19 -9.23
CA ASN A 81 -27.77 34.94 -8.92
C ASN A 81 -28.78 34.56 -10.01
N ILE A 82 -28.48 33.54 -10.83
CA ILE A 82 -29.47 33.04 -11.80
C ILE A 82 -30.52 32.22 -11.06
N ARG A 83 -31.71 32.80 -10.96
CA ARG A 83 -32.84 32.18 -10.28
C ARG A 83 -33.30 30.91 -11.01
N VAL A 84 -33.39 29.80 -10.32
CA VAL A 84 -33.99 28.56 -10.85
C VAL A 84 -35.40 28.43 -10.27
N ARG A 85 -36.42 28.48 -11.14
CA ARG A 85 -37.83 28.27 -10.74
C ARG A 85 -38.09 26.80 -10.44
N GLY A 86 -39.16 26.49 -9.73
CA GLY A 86 -39.50 25.12 -9.36
C GLY A 86 -39.94 24.27 -10.55
N ASN A 87 -39.86 22.95 -10.41
CA ASN A 87 -40.14 21.95 -11.43
C ASN A 87 -39.16 22.04 -12.62
N LYS A 88 -37.87 21.87 -12.36
CA LYS A 88 -36.82 21.86 -13.41
C LYS A 88 -36.00 20.60 -13.28
N THR A 89 -35.71 19.98 -14.42
CA THR A 89 -34.63 19.01 -14.55
C THR A 89 -33.61 19.62 -15.49
N ILE A 90 -32.41 19.92 -14.99
CA ILE A 90 -31.32 20.53 -15.76
C ILE A 90 -30.24 19.47 -15.92
N LEU A 91 -29.94 19.11 -17.16
CA LEU A 91 -29.07 18.00 -17.54
C LEU A 91 -27.92 18.52 -18.40
N GLY A 92 -26.68 18.27 -18.02
CA GLY A 92 -25.53 18.53 -18.89
C GLY A 92 -25.39 17.43 -19.95
N LEU A 93 -25.13 17.83 -21.19
CA LEU A 93 -24.66 16.91 -22.23
C LEU A 93 -23.13 16.76 -22.13
N PRO A 94 -22.55 15.66 -22.65
CA PRO A 94 -21.12 15.44 -22.62
C PRO A 94 -20.32 16.64 -23.16
N GLY A 95 -19.37 17.13 -22.36
CA GLY A 95 -18.53 18.28 -22.69
C GLY A 95 -19.21 19.64 -22.54
N SER A 96 -20.42 19.71 -21.99
CA SER A 96 -21.06 20.97 -21.61
C SER A 96 -20.45 21.54 -20.33
N HIS A 97 -20.48 22.87 -20.18
CA HIS A 97 -19.96 23.58 -19.02
C HIS A 97 -20.81 24.80 -18.71
N ILE A 98 -21.03 25.10 -17.43
CA ILE A 98 -21.68 26.32 -16.96
C ILE A 98 -20.69 27.13 -16.11
N THR A 99 -20.54 28.42 -16.44
CA THR A 99 -19.83 29.38 -15.58
C THR A 99 -20.84 30.30 -14.90
N GLY A 100 -20.79 30.41 -13.58
CA GLY A 100 -21.61 31.33 -12.77
C GLY A 100 -22.42 30.63 -11.66
N ASN A 101 -23.43 31.34 -11.15
CA ASN A 101 -24.26 30.90 -10.01
C ASN A 101 -25.69 30.56 -10.42
N MET A 102 -26.21 29.46 -9.87
CA MET A 102 -27.63 29.10 -9.90
C MET A 102 -28.23 29.11 -8.50
N LYS A 103 -29.37 29.75 -8.30
CA LYS A 103 -29.98 29.93 -6.97
C LYS A 103 -31.47 29.60 -6.93
N CYS A 104 -31.86 28.74 -6.01
CA CYS A 104 -33.24 28.50 -5.61
C CYS A 104 -33.44 29.14 -4.22
N TYR A 105 -34.32 30.14 -4.09
CA TYR A 105 -34.43 30.96 -2.87
C TYR A 105 -35.86 31.34 -2.44
N ARG A 106 -36.89 30.80 -3.10
CA ARG A 106 -38.29 30.96 -2.68
C ARG A 106 -38.98 29.61 -2.67
N SER A 107 -39.84 29.34 -1.68
CA SER A 107 -40.46 28.02 -1.52
C SER A 107 -41.17 27.48 -2.78
N GLU A 108 -41.72 28.34 -3.65
CA GLU A 108 -42.28 27.94 -4.95
C GLU A 108 -41.25 27.39 -5.98
N GLU A 109 -39.96 27.38 -5.61
CA GLU A 109 -38.80 26.96 -6.40
C GLU A 109 -38.28 25.58 -6.01
N SER A 110 -39.07 24.85 -5.22
CA SER A 110 -38.85 23.46 -4.86
C SER A 110 -38.98 22.52 -6.06
N ASN A 111 -38.62 21.24 -5.85
CA ASN A 111 -38.72 20.18 -6.86
C ASN A 111 -37.83 20.43 -8.09
N ASN A 112 -36.51 20.48 -7.88
CA ASN A 112 -35.55 20.64 -8.97
C ASN A 112 -34.49 19.55 -8.94
N ILE A 113 -34.05 19.15 -10.13
CA ILE A 113 -32.99 18.16 -10.38
C ILE A 113 -31.88 18.85 -11.19
N PHE A 114 -30.63 18.71 -10.74
CA PHE A 114 -29.42 19.15 -11.42
C PHE A 114 -28.55 17.92 -11.66
N ARG A 115 -28.31 17.57 -12.92
CA ARG A 115 -27.58 16.33 -13.26
C ARG A 115 -26.57 16.48 -14.40
N PHE A 116 -25.44 15.78 -14.31
CA PHE A 116 -24.40 15.75 -15.36
C PHE A 116 -23.79 17.12 -15.70
N LEU A 117 -23.84 18.09 -14.78
CA LEU A 117 -23.37 19.45 -15.03
C LEU A 117 -21.94 19.64 -14.56
N ASP A 118 -21.07 20.14 -15.44
CA ASP A 118 -19.78 20.72 -15.05
C ASP A 118 -19.96 22.23 -14.82
N ILE A 119 -19.69 22.69 -13.60
CA ILE A 119 -20.02 24.04 -13.13
C ILE A 119 -18.80 24.67 -12.47
N SER A 120 -18.51 25.91 -12.83
CA SER A 120 -17.50 26.73 -12.14
C SER A 120 -18.03 28.10 -11.74
N ASN A 121 -17.47 28.68 -10.66
CA ASN A 121 -17.80 30.04 -10.24
C ASN A 121 -16.58 30.79 -9.64
N GLU A 122 -15.43 30.70 -10.30
CA GLU A 122 -14.16 31.27 -9.83
C GLU A 122 -14.27 32.79 -9.56
N ALA A 123 -15.01 33.50 -10.41
CA ALA A 123 -15.22 34.93 -10.29
C ALA A 123 -16.14 35.32 -9.12
N GLY A 124 -16.71 34.36 -8.41
CA GLY A 124 -17.64 34.58 -7.30
C GLY A 124 -18.91 35.32 -7.74
N ALA A 125 -19.47 34.96 -8.89
CA ALA A 125 -20.74 35.54 -9.35
C ALA A 125 -21.86 35.25 -8.34
N GLY A 126 -22.81 36.18 -8.21
CA GLY A 126 -23.94 35.99 -7.31
C GLY A 126 -23.53 36.09 -5.83
N ASP A 127 -23.91 35.11 -5.03
CA ASP A 127 -23.44 34.93 -3.65
C ASP A 127 -22.14 34.14 -3.53
N GLY A 128 -21.47 33.84 -4.66
CA GLY A 128 -20.19 33.14 -4.71
C GLY A 128 -20.32 31.63 -4.85
N ASP A 129 -21.52 31.08 -4.61
CA ASP A 129 -21.76 29.64 -4.72
C ASP A 129 -21.85 29.19 -6.19
N CYS A 130 -21.57 27.93 -6.52
CA CYS A 130 -22.00 27.39 -7.81
C CYS A 130 -23.52 27.16 -7.82
N ILE A 131 -24.04 26.49 -6.77
CA ILE A 131 -25.48 26.32 -6.53
C ILE A 131 -25.84 26.72 -5.11
N SER A 132 -26.82 27.62 -4.96
CA SER A 132 -27.39 27.97 -3.65
C SER A 132 -28.82 27.47 -3.51
N ILE A 133 -29.06 26.70 -2.44
CA ILE A 133 -30.34 26.11 -2.07
C ILE A 133 -30.81 26.79 -0.78
N ASP A 134 -31.82 27.65 -0.89
CA ASP A 134 -32.15 28.67 0.12
C ASP A 134 -33.67 28.64 0.40
N GLY A 135 -34.08 27.99 1.50
CA GLY A 135 -35.50 27.89 1.87
C GLY A 135 -36.42 27.15 0.88
N VAL A 136 -35.84 26.24 0.08
CA VAL A 136 -36.56 25.39 -0.88
C VAL A 136 -36.45 23.91 -0.52
N ASN A 137 -37.39 23.11 -1.03
CA ASN A 137 -37.49 21.69 -0.69
C ASN A 137 -37.32 20.77 -1.90
N ASN A 138 -37.03 19.49 -1.64
CA ASN A 138 -37.01 18.43 -2.65
C ASN A 138 -36.07 18.77 -3.80
N ILE A 139 -34.77 18.88 -3.49
CA ILE A 139 -33.73 19.19 -4.46
C ILE A 139 -32.79 17.99 -4.60
N TRP A 140 -32.49 17.61 -5.85
CA TRP A 140 -31.52 16.57 -6.16
C TRP A 140 -30.40 17.15 -7.02
N VAL A 141 -29.17 17.07 -6.51
CA VAL A 141 -27.95 17.44 -7.24
C VAL A 141 -27.14 16.17 -7.42
N ASP A 142 -26.92 15.74 -8.65
CA ASP A 142 -26.38 14.43 -8.91
C ASP A 142 -25.44 14.36 -10.12
N HIS A 143 -24.34 13.62 -10.05
CA HIS A 143 -23.38 13.55 -11.17
C HIS A 143 -22.92 14.94 -11.64
N CYS A 144 -22.69 15.89 -10.74
CA CYS A 144 -22.19 17.22 -11.10
C CYS A 144 -20.71 17.35 -10.73
N THR A 145 -19.95 18.04 -11.57
CA THR A 145 -18.58 18.46 -11.24
C THR A 145 -18.60 19.93 -10.87
N PHE A 146 -18.14 20.27 -9.68
CA PHE A 146 -18.01 21.64 -9.19
C PHE A 146 -16.55 22.01 -9.08
N THR A 147 -16.18 23.13 -9.71
CA THR A 147 -14.82 23.65 -9.75
C THR A 147 -14.79 25.11 -9.30
N ASP A 148 -13.93 25.42 -8.32
CA ASP A 148 -13.63 26.80 -7.92
C ASP A 148 -14.85 27.66 -7.57
N GLY A 149 -15.76 27.17 -6.72
CA GLY A 149 -16.77 28.02 -6.09
C GLY A 149 -16.12 29.17 -5.31
N GLY A 150 -16.51 30.42 -5.59
CA GLY A 150 -15.92 31.61 -4.96
C GLY A 150 -16.25 31.77 -3.46
N ASP A 151 -17.39 31.25 -3.01
CA ASP A 151 -17.74 31.03 -1.59
C ASP A 151 -17.92 29.51 -1.37
N GLY A 152 -19.12 28.98 -1.61
CA GLY A 152 -19.41 27.54 -1.64
C GLY A 152 -19.37 26.91 -3.02
N ASN A 153 -19.30 25.58 -3.10
CA ASN A 153 -19.72 24.84 -4.29
C ASN A 153 -21.24 24.66 -4.27
N VAL A 154 -21.77 24.01 -3.21
CA VAL A 154 -23.21 23.83 -3.00
C VAL A 154 -23.57 24.15 -1.57
N ASP A 155 -24.32 25.21 -1.38
CA ASP A 155 -24.70 25.75 -0.07
C ASP A 155 -26.21 25.60 0.17
N ILE A 156 -26.58 25.11 1.37
CA ILE A 156 -27.95 24.74 1.74
C ILE A 156 -28.33 25.49 3.02
N LYS A 157 -29.26 26.44 2.94
CA LYS A 157 -29.53 27.41 4.03
C LYS A 157 -31.00 27.81 4.14
N ASN A 158 -31.32 28.55 5.20
CA ASN A 158 -32.62 29.23 5.42
C ASN A 158 -33.84 28.32 5.37
N GLY A 159 -33.77 27.18 6.04
CA GLY A 159 -34.89 26.23 6.11
C GLY A 159 -35.09 25.41 4.84
N ALA A 160 -34.09 25.38 3.94
CA ALA A 160 -34.06 24.39 2.87
C ALA A 160 -34.14 22.97 3.44
N ASP A 161 -34.76 22.05 2.72
CA ASP A 161 -35.04 20.74 3.28
C ASP A 161 -35.23 19.65 2.22
N TYR A 162 -35.09 18.38 2.62
CA TYR A 162 -35.23 17.24 1.71
C TYR A 162 -34.30 17.36 0.48
N VAL A 163 -33.00 17.42 0.75
CA VAL A 163 -31.98 17.58 -0.29
C VAL A 163 -31.10 16.33 -0.38
N THR A 164 -30.80 15.87 -1.58
CA THR A 164 -29.77 14.86 -1.84
C THR A 164 -28.72 15.46 -2.77
N VAL A 165 -27.46 15.33 -2.39
CA VAL A 165 -26.28 15.61 -3.21
C VAL A 165 -25.53 14.30 -3.41
N SER A 166 -25.54 13.75 -4.62
CA SER A 166 -25.02 12.42 -4.90
C SER A 166 -24.06 12.38 -6.07
N TRP A 167 -23.07 11.49 -6.06
CA TRP A 167 -22.20 11.27 -7.22
C TRP A 167 -21.53 12.56 -7.76
N CYS A 168 -21.31 13.58 -6.93
CA CYS A 168 -20.72 14.85 -7.37
C CYS A 168 -19.22 14.89 -7.09
N ILE A 169 -18.45 15.57 -7.94
CA ILE A 169 -17.05 15.92 -7.67
C ILE A 169 -16.98 17.37 -7.18
N PHE A 170 -16.27 17.59 -6.08
CA PHE A 170 -15.91 18.91 -5.56
C PHE A 170 -14.39 19.08 -5.63
N LYS A 171 -13.92 20.03 -6.42
CA LYS A 171 -12.48 20.29 -6.61
C LYS A 171 -12.19 21.78 -6.72
N TYR A 172 -10.95 22.13 -6.42
CA TYR A 172 -10.42 23.47 -6.64
C TYR A 172 -9.10 23.38 -7.41
N THR A 173 -8.83 24.37 -8.25
CA THR A 173 -7.62 24.42 -9.09
C THR A 173 -6.52 25.29 -8.46
N PHE A 174 -6.88 26.13 -7.48
CA PHE A 174 -5.94 26.92 -6.67
C PHE A 174 -6.46 27.11 -5.25
N ASN A 175 -5.56 27.50 -4.33
CA ASN A 175 -5.94 27.87 -2.97
C ASN A 175 -6.25 29.37 -2.91
N SER A 176 -7.54 29.72 -2.83
CA SER A 176 -8.01 31.11 -2.71
C SER A 176 -7.93 31.65 -1.29
N GLY A 177 -7.64 30.79 -0.30
CA GLY A 177 -7.86 31.05 1.12
C GLY A 177 -9.32 30.83 1.56
N HIS A 178 -10.22 30.52 0.63
CA HIS A 178 -11.64 30.27 0.86
C HIS A 178 -12.15 29.04 0.09
N ASN A 179 -11.40 27.93 0.11
CA ASN A 179 -11.79 26.69 -0.57
C ASN A 179 -12.77 25.87 0.30
N PHE A 180 -13.95 26.43 0.55
CA PHE A 180 -14.95 25.90 1.49
C PHE A 180 -16.12 25.29 0.72
N SER A 181 -16.25 23.95 0.71
CA SER A 181 -17.08 23.31 -0.31
C SER A 181 -18.59 23.42 -0.10
N ASN A 182 -19.11 23.03 1.07
CA ASN A 182 -20.55 22.88 1.29
C ASN A 182 -20.97 23.28 2.70
N LEU A 183 -21.75 24.34 2.81
CA LEU A 183 -22.37 24.77 4.07
C LEU A 183 -23.81 24.28 4.18
N ILE A 184 -24.18 23.76 5.36
CA ILE A 184 -25.56 23.48 5.73
C ILE A 184 -25.93 24.32 6.95
N GLY A 185 -26.79 25.31 6.76
CA GLY A 185 -27.15 26.31 7.76
C GLY A 185 -26.08 27.39 7.92
N HIS A 186 -26.45 28.64 7.63
CA HIS A 186 -25.48 29.73 7.44
C HIS A 186 -25.12 30.49 8.73
N ASP A 187 -26.01 30.55 9.71
CA ASP A 187 -25.89 31.44 10.87
C ASP A 187 -26.38 30.76 12.16
N ASP A 188 -25.63 30.92 13.27
CA ASP A 188 -25.97 30.32 14.56
C ASP A 188 -27.27 30.90 15.18
N GLY A 189 -27.64 32.12 14.81
CA GLY A 189 -28.86 32.81 15.22
C GLY A 189 -30.09 32.47 14.38
N ASN A 190 -29.96 31.71 13.29
CA ASN A 190 -31.07 31.37 12.39
C ASN A 190 -31.90 30.16 12.85
N GLY A 191 -31.77 29.75 14.11
CA GLY A 191 -32.46 28.57 14.65
C GLY A 191 -33.99 28.64 14.55
N SER A 192 -34.62 29.83 14.52
CA SER A 192 -36.07 29.91 14.32
C SER A 192 -36.54 29.44 12.94
N THR A 193 -35.64 29.45 11.95
CA THR A 193 -35.91 29.00 10.57
C THR A 193 -35.36 27.60 10.35
N ASP A 194 -34.12 27.35 10.75
CA ASP A 194 -33.38 26.14 10.39
C ASP A 194 -33.71 24.93 11.29
N MET A 195 -34.22 25.15 12.50
CA MET A 195 -34.62 24.05 13.39
C MET A 195 -35.73 23.21 12.75
N ASN A 196 -35.54 21.88 12.77
CA ASN A 196 -36.41 20.88 12.12
C ASN A 196 -36.41 20.89 10.58
N HIS A 197 -35.51 21.65 9.94
CA HIS A 197 -35.26 21.61 8.50
C HIS A 197 -33.84 21.09 8.23
N LEU A 198 -33.25 21.43 7.08
CA LEU A 198 -31.87 21.11 6.70
C LEU A 198 -31.59 19.60 6.75
N ARG A 199 -32.55 18.78 6.31
CA ARG A 199 -32.35 17.35 6.14
C ARG A 199 -31.72 17.08 4.79
N VAL A 200 -30.46 16.65 4.82
CA VAL A 200 -29.61 16.55 3.63
C VAL A 200 -28.88 15.23 3.58
N THR A 201 -28.84 14.60 2.43
CA THR A 201 -28.01 13.42 2.18
C THR A 201 -26.86 13.80 1.25
N PHE A 202 -25.64 13.41 1.62
CA PHE A 202 -24.47 13.40 0.75
C PHE A 202 -24.06 11.95 0.54
N HIS A 203 -24.06 11.44 -0.70
CA HIS A 203 -23.51 10.10 -0.94
C HIS A 203 -22.72 9.96 -2.23
N HIS A 204 -21.72 9.08 -2.22
CA HIS A 204 -20.91 8.82 -3.42
C HIS A 204 -20.25 10.07 -4.01
N ASN A 205 -20.04 11.10 -3.18
CA ASN A 205 -19.39 12.33 -3.62
C ASN A 205 -17.88 12.20 -3.50
N TRP A 206 -17.15 12.88 -4.38
CA TRP A 206 -15.69 12.98 -4.33
C TRP A 206 -15.26 14.38 -3.90
N TYR A 207 -14.70 14.49 -2.71
CA TYR A 207 -13.96 15.68 -2.28
C TYR A 207 -12.49 15.52 -2.66
N SER A 208 -12.12 16.16 -3.78
CA SER A 208 -10.82 16.00 -4.42
C SER A 208 -9.91 17.20 -4.17
N THR A 209 -8.85 17.31 -4.96
CA THR A 209 -7.77 18.29 -4.88
C THR A 209 -8.21 19.67 -4.38
N LEU A 210 -7.52 20.15 -3.34
CA LEU A 210 -7.65 21.49 -2.76
C LEU A 210 -9.00 21.85 -2.12
N ALA A 211 -9.91 20.90 -1.91
CA ALA A 211 -11.03 21.11 -0.98
C ALA A 211 -10.49 21.22 0.47
N HIS A 212 -10.59 22.39 1.11
CA HIS A 212 -9.95 22.63 2.41
C HIS A 212 -10.89 22.46 3.62
N GLU A 213 -12.15 22.84 3.49
CA GLU A 213 -13.11 22.86 4.58
C GLU A 213 -14.55 22.60 4.12
N ARG A 214 -15.43 22.36 5.08
CA ARG A 214 -16.89 22.25 4.91
C ARG A 214 -17.29 21.15 3.93
N MET A 215 -17.05 19.89 4.29
CA MET A 215 -17.36 18.73 3.44
C MET A 215 -18.35 17.73 4.09
N PRO A 216 -19.55 18.13 4.54
CA PRO A 216 -20.08 19.47 4.73
C PRO A 216 -19.79 20.03 6.15
N SER A 217 -20.08 21.32 6.36
CA SER A 217 -20.20 21.94 7.69
C SER A 217 -21.67 22.17 8.03
N VAL A 218 -22.16 21.60 9.13
CA VAL A 218 -23.61 21.45 9.38
C VAL A 218 -24.07 22.15 10.66
N ARG A 219 -25.17 22.92 10.59
CA ARG A 219 -25.96 23.46 11.71
C ARG A 219 -27.39 22.97 11.62
N PHE A 220 -28.03 22.74 12.78
CA PHE A 220 -29.44 22.39 13.05
C PHE A 220 -30.00 21.12 12.39
N GLY A 221 -29.59 20.85 11.16
CA GLY A 221 -30.12 19.81 10.31
C GLY A 221 -29.63 18.41 10.63
N LYS A 222 -30.20 17.47 9.89
CA LYS A 222 -29.85 16.05 9.90
C LYS A 222 -29.15 15.70 8.61
N ALA A 223 -27.83 15.59 8.66
CA ALA A 223 -27.01 15.23 7.51
C ALA A 223 -26.67 13.74 7.54
N HIS A 224 -26.98 13.02 6.46
CA HIS A 224 -26.55 11.65 6.25
C HIS A 224 -25.44 11.66 5.19
N ILE A 225 -24.22 11.32 5.57
CA ILE A 225 -23.03 11.35 4.71
C ILE A 225 -22.50 9.92 4.58
N TYR A 226 -22.65 9.30 3.42
CA TYR A 226 -22.23 7.91 3.26
C TYR A 226 -21.55 7.59 1.92
N ASN A 227 -20.71 6.55 1.89
CA ASN A 227 -19.98 6.10 0.70
C ASN A 227 -19.31 7.20 -0.13
N SER A 228 -18.90 8.32 0.49
CA SER A 228 -18.19 9.41 -0.18
C SER A 228 -16.67 9.23 -0.03
N TYR A 229 -15.91 9.71 -1.01
CA TYR A 229 -14.46 9.64 -1.04
C TYR A 229 -13.85 11.01 -0.77
N PHE A 230 -12.99 11.09 0.24
CA PHE A 230 -12.27 12.31 0.63
C PHE A 230 -10.77 12.08 0.39
N SER A 231 -10.20 12.77 -0.59
CA SER A 231 -8.79 12.62 -1.00
C SER A 231 -8.10 13.97 -1.21
N CYS A 232 -8.44 14.94 -0.37
CA CYS A 232 -8.01 16.33 -0.47
C CYS A 232 -6.82 16.62 0.47
N THR A 233 -5.64 16.12 0.13
CA THR A 233 -4.42 16.32 0.93
C THR A 233 -4.16 17.80 1.22
N GLY A 234 -3.83 18.10 2.48
CA GLY A 234 -3.56 19.47 2.93
C GLY A 234 -4.79 20.24 3.39
N ASN A 235 -5.98 19.61 3.41
CA ASN A 235 -7.19 20.21 3.97
C ASN A 235 -7.06 20.53 5.48
N ASN A 236 -7.98 21.33 6.01
CA ASN A 236 -8.03 21.63 7.45
C ASN A 236 -8.93 20.63 8.21
N TYR A 237 -10.08 20.30 7.62
CA TYR A 237 -11.04 19.29 8.08
C TYR A 237 -12.01 18.93 6.97
N CYS A 238 -12.63 17.75 7.03
CA CYS A 238 -13.71 17.36 6.13
C CYS A 238 -15.08 17.75 6.74
N ILE A 239 -15.64 16.90 7.59
CA ILE A 239 -16.99 17.07 8.13
C ILE A 239 -16.94 17.88 9.44
N ARG A 240 -17.87 18.81 9.64
CA ARG A 240 -17.95 19.57 10.89
C ARG A 240 -19.38 19.71 11.39
N THR A 241 -19.65 19.20 12.59
CA THR A 241 -20.90 19.53 13.29
C THR A 241 -20.79 20.89 13.95
N ARG A 242 -21.91 21.60 13.97
CA ARG A 242 -22.12 22.86 14.68
C ARG A 242 -23.48 22.79 15.39
N LEU A 243 -23.94 23.94 15.87
CA LEU A 243 -25.12 24.11 16.71
C LEU A 243 -26.32 23.23 16.27
N TYR A 244 -26.77 22.33 17.16
CA TYR A 244 -27.89 21.38 17.01
C TYR A 244 -27.82 20.41 15.81
N ALA A 245 -26.72 20.35 15.07
CA ALA A 245 -26.60 19.42 13.94
C ALA A 245 -26.60 17.96 14.39
N GLN A 246 -27.07 17.07 13.54
CA GLN A 246 -26.85 15.62 13.68
C GLN A 246 -26.27 15.09 12.37
N CYS A 247 -25.08 14.50 12.44
CA CYS A 247 -24.41 13.90 11.29
C CYS A 247 -24.27 12.39 11.49
N LEU A 248 -24.85 11.62 10.57
CA LEU A 248 -24.57 10.19 10.43
C LEU A 248 -23.56 10.01 9.30
N VAL A 249 -22.38 9.45 9.61
CA VAL A 249 -21.23 9.35 8.71
C VAL A 249 -20.89 7.86 8.52
N GLU A 250 -21.32 7.25 7.41
CA GLU A 250 -21.28 5.80 7.21
C GLU A 250 -20.47 5.36 6.00
N ASN A 251 -19.59 4.37 6.17
CA ASN A 251 -18.84 3.72 5.08
C ASN A 251 -18.17 4.67 4.07
N ASN A 252 -17.68 5.83 4.51
CA ASN A 252 -16.89 6.73 3.68
C ASN A 252 -15.41 6.31 3.69
N TYR A 253 -14.64 6.75 2.69
CA TYR A 253 -13.19 6.56 2.63
C TYR A 253 -12.48 7.91 2.75
N PHE A 254 -11.61 8.05 3.75
CA PHE A 254 -10.80 9.22 3.98
C PHE A 254 -9.33 8.88 3.74
N LYS A 255 -8.71 9.52 2.74
CA LYS A 255 -7.33 9.28 2.32
C LYS A 255 -6.48 10.53 2.40
N ASP A 256 -5.37 10.47 3.15
CA ASP A 256 -4.39 11.56 3.24
C ASP A 256 -4.97 12.92 3.71
N VAL A 257 -6.12 12.88 4.41
CA VAL A 257 -6.81 14.09 4.89
C VAL A 257 -6.50 14.39 6.35
N GLN A 258 -6.59 15.65 6.72
CA GLN A 258 -6.62 16.12 8.10
C GLN A 258 -8.07 16.17 8.61
N ASN A 259 -8.27 15.75 9.86
CA ASN A 259 -9.53 15.84 10.61
C ASN A 259 -10.76 15.40 9.77
N PRO A 260 -10.92 14.09 9.51
CA PRO A 260 -12.08 13.52 8.81
C PRO A 260 -13.42 14.06 9.33
N TRP A 261 -13.50 14.28 10.63
CA TRP A 261 -14.60 15.01 11.24
C TRP A 261 -14.14 15.77 12.47
N GLN A 262 -14.91 16.80 12.84
CA GLN A 262 -14.76 17.50 14.10
C GLN A 262 -16.05 18.21 14.50
N ARG A 263 -16.01 18.88 15.65
CA ARG A 263 -17.13 19.66 16.17
C ARG A 263 -16.70 21.10 16.38
N TYR A 264 -17.63 22.03 16.21
CA TYR A 264 -17.43 23.44 16.50
C TYR A 264 -18.37 23.90 17.61
N ILE A 265 -17.79 24.25 18.76
CA ILE A 265 -18.50 24.78 19.92
C ILE A 265 -18.59 26.29 19.76
N THR A 266 -19.78 26.77 19.42
CA THR A 266 -20.04 28.19 19.21
C THR A 266 -20.28 28.93 20.53
N SER A 267 -19.93 30.21 20.56
CA SER A 267 -20.18 31.10 21.70
C SER A 267 -21.65 31.43 21.92
N ALA A 268 -22.53 31.11 20.95
CA ALA A 268 -23.99 31.28 21.07
C ALA A 268 -24.59 30.37 22.17
N GLY A 269 -23.86 29.34 22.61
CA GLY A 269 -24.36 28.32 23.53
C GLY A 269 -25.37 27.37 22.88
N GLY A 270 -25.74 26.29 23.57
CA GLY A 270 -26.63 25.24 23.04
C GLY A 270 -25.88 23.94 22.71
N ASP A 271 -26.60 22.99 22.13
CA ASP A 271 -26.01 21.70 21.73
C ASP A 271 -24.99 21.92 20.60
N PRO A 272 -23.71 21.54 20.76
CA PRO A 272 -22.67 21.75 19.74
C PRO A 272 -22.78 20.78 18.54
N GLY A 273 -23.83 19.96 18.50
CA GLY A 273 -24.14 19.01 17.43
C GLY A 273 -23.54 17.64 17.69
N LEU A 274 -24.20 16.61 17.18
CA LEU A 274 -23.87 15.19 17.38
C LEU A 274 -23.31 14.59 16.09
N LEU A 275 -22.33 13.71 16.22
CA LEU A 275 -21.79 12.95 15.08
C LEU A 275 -21.63 11.48 15.44
N GLN A 276 -22.20 10.64 14.59
CA GLN A 276 -22.01 9.20 14.63
C GLN A 276 -21.23 8.77 13.38
N ALA A 277 -20.07 8.16 13.58
CA ALA A 277 -19.22 7.62 12.51
C ALA A 277 -19.18 6.09 12.62
N VAL A 278 -19.58 5.39 11.54
CA VAL A 278 -19.63 3.92 11.51
C VAL A 278 -19.08 3.41 10.18
N GLY A 279 -18.25 2.35 10.21
CA GLY A 279 -17.78 1.65 9.00
C GLY A 279 -16.87 2.44 8.05
N ASN A 280 -16.46 3.67 8.40
CA ASN A 280 -15.55 4.46 7.58
C ASN A 280 -14.11 3.90 7.59
N ILE A 281 -13.40 4.04 6.48
CA ILE A 281 -11.95 3.77 6.39
C ILE A 281 -11.17 5.08 6.56
N LEU A 282 -10.16 5.02 7.43
CA LEU A 282 -9.25 6.11 7.74
C LEU A 282 -7.84 5.74 7.25
N ASP A 283 -7.52 6.08 6.01
CA ASP A 283 -6.26 5.77 5.34
C ASP A 283 -5.32 6.99 5.41
N ASN A 284 -4.21 6.83 6.16
CA ASN A 284 -3.21 7.86 6.38
C ASN A 284 -3.78 9.25 6.81
N VAL A 285 -4.81 9.24 7.66
CA VAL A 285 -5.43 10.47 8.16
C VAL A 285 -4.65 11.08 9.32
N THR A 286 -4.71 12.39 9.47
CA THR A 286 -4.13 13.11 10.62
C THR A 286 -5.19 13.77 11.49
N TRP A 287 -4.91 13.86 12.79
CA TRP A 287 -5.77 14.48 13.79
C TRP A 287 -5.05 15.67 14.42
N VAL A 288 -5.42 16.87 14.01
CA VAL A 288 -4.74 18.11 14.41
C VAL A 288 -5.69 18.96 15.24
N VAL A 289 -5.28 19.25 16.47
CA VAL A 289 -6.00 20.18 17.35
C VAL A 289 -5.88 21.59 16.77
N SER A 290 -7.02 22.19 16.47
CA SER A 290 -7.10 23.56 15.95
C SER A 290 -6.53 24.57 16.94
N THR A 291 -5.90 25.63 16.43
CA THR A 291 -5.54 26.80 17.23
C THR A 291 -6.77 27.61 17.66
N ASP A 292 -7.89 27.45 16.94
CA ASP A 292 -9.21 27.89 17.39
C ASP A 292 -9.77 26.88 18.38
N SER A 293 -9.81 27.26 19.66
CA SER A 293 -10.32 26.44 20.76
C SER A 293 -11.80 26.05 20.62
N SER A 294 -12.54 26.69 19.71
CA SER A 294 -13.93 26.37 19.40
C SER A 294 -14.02 25.08 18.58
N ALA A 295 -13.01 24.75 17.78
CA ALA A 295 -12.96 23.53 16.99
C ALA A 295 -12.31 22.40 17.80
N VAL A 296 -13.10 21.36 18.09
CA VAL A 296 -12.71 20.25 18.95
C VAL A 296 -12.80 18.93 18.20
N LEU A 297 -11.78 18.08 18.40
CA LEU A 297 -11.78 16.73 17.87
C LEU A 297 -12.75 15.86 18.66
N ILE A 298 -13.44 14.97 17.97
CA ILE A 298 -14.43 14.05 18.56
C ILE A 298 -14.25 12.65 18.00
N HIS A 299 -14.63 11.64 18.78
CA HIS A 299 -14.52 10.24 18.36
C HIS A 299 -15.64 9.81 17.39
N GLY A 300 -16.70 10.60 17.24
CA GLY A 300 -17.83 10.24 16.38
C GLY A 300 -18.69 9.11 16.96
N THR A 301 -18.81 9.03 18.29
CA THR A 301 -19.51 7.94 18.99
C THR A 301 -20.89 8.33 19.51
N ASP A 302 -21.41 9.48 19.10
CA ASP A 302 -22.75 9.90 19.51
C ASP A 302 -23.81 9.00 18.87
N THR A 303 -25.01 9.04 19.43
CA THR A 303 -26.20 8.47 18.78
C THR A 303 -26.94 9.58 18.05
N VAL A 304 -27.19 9.39 16.77
CA VAL A 304 -27.96 10.34 15.93
C VAL A 304 -29.25 9.68 15.42
N PHE A 305 -29.96 10.38 14.53
CA PHE A 305 -31.14 9.86 13.86
C PHE A 305 -30.84 8.60 13.01
N THR A 306 -31.87 7.79 12.80
CA THR A 306 -31.88 6.74 11.78
C THR A 306 -32.50 7.30 10.49
N PRO A 307 -31.90 7.13 9.31
CA PRO A 307 -32.50 7.56 8.05
C PRO A 307 -33.88 6.91 7.83
N PRO A 308 -34.91 7.66 7.42
CA PRO A 308 -36.26 7.12 7.23
C PRO A 308 -36.49 6.46 5.87
N TYR A 309 -35.52 6.56 4.95
CA TYR A 309 -35.55 6.00 3.60
C TYR A 309 -34.69 4.73 3.51
N ALA A 310 -34.97 3.90 2.50
CA ALA A 310 -34.15 2.75 2.18
C ALA A 310 -32.86 3.18 1.46
N TYR A 311 -31.74 2.53 1.80
CA TYR A 311 -30.44 2.70 1.15
C TYR A 311 -29.61 1.45 1.36
N ALA A 312 -28.64 1.22 0.49
CA ALA A 312 -27.61 0.21 0.64
C ALA A 312 -26.26 0.91 0.86
N LEU A 313 -25.42 0.31 1.69
CA LEU A 313 -24.05 0.78 1.88
C LEU A 313 -23.11 -0.08 1.06
N ASP A 314 -22.29 0.57 0.24
CA ASP A 314 -21.12 -0.07 -0.34
C ASP A 314 -20.09 -0.38 0.74
N ASN A 315 -19.27 -1.40 0.47
CA ASN A 315 -18.11 -1.65 1.29
C ASN A 315 -17.17 -0.44 1.20
N ALA A 316 -16.82 0.13 2.35
CA ALA A 316 -16.00 1.32 2.43
C ALA A 316 -14.67 1.17 1.65
N ALA A 317 -14.10 -0.04 1.59
CA ALA A 317 -12.85 -0.30 0.87
C ALA A 317 -12.95 -0.07 -0.65
N ASP A 318 -14.15 -0.23 -1.22
CA ASP A 318 -14.38 -0.09 -2.65
C ASP A 318 -14.74 1.34 -3.05
N VAL A 319 -15.10 2.19 -2.07
CA VAL A 319 -15.57 3.55 -2.29
C VAL A 319 -14.63 4.39 -3.17
N PRO A 320 -13.29 4.37 -3.02
CA PRO A 320 -12.41 5.11 -3.91
C PRO A 320 -12.62 4.74 -5.39
N ALA A 321 -12.63 3.44 -5.71
CA ALA A 321 -12.86 2.95 -7.07
C ALA A 321 -14.25 3.33 -7.59
N ILE A 322 -15.27 3.12 -6.77
CA ILE A 322 -16.67 3.37 -7.13
C ILE A 322 -16.89 4.85 -7.44
N VAL A 323 -16.46 5.71 -6.52
CA VAL A 323 -16.66 7.16 -6.64
C VAL A 323 -15.80 7.75 -7.75
N GLN A 324 -14.56 7.29 -7.95
CA GLN A 324 -13.72 7.78 -9.04
C GLN A 324 -14.25 7.39 -10.44
N TYR A 325 -15.06 6.34 -10.52
CA TYR A 325 -15.76 5.97 -11.74
C TYR A 325 -17.04 6.76 -11.97
N GLY A 326 -17.90 6.74 -10.96
CA GLY A 326 -19.28 7.19 -11.10
C GLY A 326 -19.44 8.68 -10.86
N ALA A 327 -18.63 9.32 -10.03
CA ALA A 327 -18.88 10.72 -9.68
C ALA A 327 -18.49 11.70 -10.81
N GLY A 328 -19.25 12.78 -10.92
CA GLY A 328 -18.95 13.92 -11.79
C GLY A 328 -19.84 14.02 -13.03
N ALA A 329 -19.69 15.14 -13.74
CA ALA A 329 -20.45 15.47 -14.96
C ALA A 329 -20.28 14.45 -16.09
N ASP A 330 -19.12 13.79 -16.13
CA ASP A 330 -18.74 12.72 -17.05
C ASP A 330 -18.83 11.32 -16.42
N GLY A 331 -19.31 11.24 -15.18
CA GLY A 331 -19.51 10.01 -14.45
C GLY A 331 -20.62 9.14 -15.04
N GLN A 332 -20.61 7.85 -14.68
CA GLN A 332 -21.59 6.87 -15.14
C GLN A 332 -22.35 6.28 -13.95
N ASP A 333 -23.67 6.09 -14.12
CA ASP A 333 -24.45 5.32 -13.17
C ASP A 333 -24.01 3.84 -13.21
N GLY A 334 -24.02 3.20 -12.05
CA GLY A 334 -23.55 1.84 -11.86
C GLY A 334 -22.13 1.77 -11.30
N TYR A 335 -21.69 0.54 -11.00
CA TYR A 335 -20.37 0.30 -10.45
C TYR A 335 -19.29 0.39 -11.54
N PRO A 336 -18.05 0.77 -11.18
CA PRO A 336 -16.92 0.62 -12.08
C PRO A 336 -16.88 -0.80 -12.62
N PRO A 337 -16.56 -0.97 -13.92
CA PRO A 337 -16.08 -2.23 -14.38
C PRO A 337 -14.88 -2.61 -13.50
N HIS A 338 -14.89 -3.80 -12.91
CA HIS A 338 -13.88 -4.25 -11.95
C HIS A 338 -12.42 -4.19 -12.47
N TRP A 339 -12.16 -4.01 -13.77
CA TRP A 339 -10.82 -3.71 -14.32
C TRP A 339 -10.31 -2.28 -14.10
N LEU A 340 -11.20 -1.33 -13.81
CA LEU A 340 -10.85 0.08 -13.98
C LEU A 340 -10.04 0.63 -12.79
N PHE A 341 -10.15 0.00 -11.61
CA PHE A 341 -9.53 0.48 -10.37
C PHE A 341 -8.95 -0.66 -9.50
N GLY A 342 -8.60 -1.80 -10.11
CA GLY A 342 -7.98 -2.96 -9.49
C GLY A 342 -7.34 -3.88 -10.54
N TYR A 343 -6.85 -5.06 -10.15
CA TYR A 343 -6.41 -6.06 -11.12
C TYR A 343 -7.64 -6.69 -11.77
N TYR A 344 -7.71 -6.61 -13.10
CA TYR A 344 -8.79 -7.24 -13.84
C TYR A 344 -8.86 -8.74 -13.55
N GLY A 345 -9.99 -9.19 -13.01
CA GLY A 345 -10.21 -10.59 -12.66
C GLY A 345 -9.94 -10.94 -11.20
N ASP A 346 -9.58 -9.99 -10.34
CA ASP A 346 -9.43 -10.19 -8.88
C ASP A 346 -10.79 -10.11 -8.17
N PHE A 347 -11.57 -11.20 -8.26
CA PHE A 347 -12.92 -11.30 -7.70
C PHE A 347 -12.93 -11.50 -6.18
N ASP A 348 -11.84 -12.04 -5.61
CA ASP A 348 -11.72 -12.24 -4.17
C ASP A 348 -11.00 -11.09 -3.44
N LYS A 349 -10.51 -10.10 -4.20
CA LYS A 349 -9.82 -8.87 -3.74
C LYS A 349 -8.56 -9.18 -2.94
N SER A 350 -7.89 -10.28 -3.27
CA SER A 350 -6.63 -10.66 -2.66
C SER A 350 -5.45 -9.83 -3.16
N GLY A 351 -5.64 -9.04 -4.22
CA GLY A 351 -4.57 -8.34 -4.93
C GLY A 351 -3.88 -9.21 -5.98
N PHE A 352 -4.37 -10.43 -6.19
CA PHE A 352 -3.88 -11.39 -7.18
C PHE A 352 -5.02 -11.81 -8.10
N VAL A 353 -4.68 -12.23 -9.32
CA VAL A 353 -5.65 -12.82 -10.25
C VAL A 353 -5.28 -14.29 -10.42
N ASP A 354 -5.93 -15.16 -9.67
CA ASP A 354 -5.65 -16.58 -9.58
C ASP A 354 -6.93 -17.44 -9.72
N MET A 355 -6.82 -18.74 -9.43
CA MET A 355 -7.93 -19.69 -9.59
C MET A 355 -9.05 -19.48 -8.54
N LYS A 356 -8.76 -18.86 -7.41
CA LYS A 356 -9.74 -18.51 -6.38
C LYS A 356 -10.63 -17.38 -6.86
N ASP A 357 -10.11 -16.47 -7.67
CA ASP A 357 -10.94 -15.46 -8.31
C ASP A 357 -11.91 -16.08 -9.31
N PHE A 358 -11.45 -17.07 -10.09
CA PHE A 358 -12.37 -17.80 -10.96
C PHE A 358 -13.44 -18.54 -10.15
N ALA A 359 -13.09 -19.06 -8.97
CA ALA A 359 -14.07 -19.69 -8.07
C ALA A 359 -15.04 -18.67 -7.46
N ALA A 360 -14.56 -17.48 -7.10
CA ALA A 360 -15.37 -16.37 -6.62
C ALA A 360 -16.31 -15.86 -7.73
N PHE A 361 -15.81 -15.66 -8.94
CA PHE A 361 -16.60 -15.36 -10.13
C PHE A 361 -17.67 -16.42 -10.41
N ALA A 362 -17.30 -17.70 -10.37
CA ALA A 362 -18.24 -18.80 -10.57
C ALA A 362 -19.32 -18.87 -9.47
N SER A 363 -19.09 -18.30 -8.28
CA SER A 363 -20.09 -18.25 -7.22
C SER A 363 -21.28 -17.34 -7.54
N TYR A 364 -21.12 -16.42 -8.50
CA TYR A 364 -22.21 -15.58 -9.00
C TYR A 364 -23.15 -16.33 -9.95
N TRP A 365 -22.79 -17.53 -10.38
CA TRP A 365 -23.60 -18.32 -11.32
C TRP A 365 -24.98 -18.66 -10.76
N GLY A 366 -26.03 -18.28 -11.48
CA GLY A 366 -27.41 -18.58 -11.10
C GLY A 366 -28.00 -17.71 -9.98
N ILE A 367 -27.26 -16.70 -9.51
CA ILE A 367 -27.87 -15.59 -8.77
C ILE A 367 -28.80 -14.83 -9.73
N THR A 368 -29.95 -14.37 -9.25
CA THR A 368 -30.94 -13.63 -10.06
C THR A 368 -31.21 -12.22 -9.53
N ASN A 369 -30.51 -11.82 -8.46
CA ASN A 369 -30.60 -10.48 -7.92
C ASN A 369 -29.51 -9.62 -8.56
N CYS A 370 -29.90 -8.68 -9.42
CA CYS A 370 -28.99 -7.75 -10.12
C CYS A 370 -28.04 -7.03 -9.14
N GLU A 371 -28.53 -6.66 -7.95
CA GLU A 371 -27.74 -5.95 -6.94
C GLU A 371 -26.62 -6.81 -6.34
N GLN A 372 -26.65 -8.13 -6.54
CA GLN A 372 -25.62 -9.06 -6.08
C GLN A 372 -24.65 -9.46 -7.20
N LEU A 373 -24.94 -9.09 -8.45
CA LEU A 373 -24.21 -9.54 -9.63
C LEU A 373 -23.29 -8.48 -10.24
N TRP A 374 -23.32 -7.25 -9.75
CA TRP A 374 -22.63 -6.11 -10.35
C TRP A 374 -21.13 -6.32 -10.61
N ASN A 375 -20.46 -7.18 -9.81
CA ASN A 375 -19.04 -7.51 -10.02
C ASN A 375 -18.79 -8.51 -11.16
N ALA A 376 -19.79 -9.32 -11.52
CA ALA A 376 -19.66 -10.47 -12.42
C ALA A 376 -20.54 -10.38 -13.68
N ASP A 377 -21.52 -9.48 -13.72
CA ASP A 377 -22.42 -9.24 -14.86
C ASP A 377 -21.84 -8.15 -15.78
N TYR A 378 -21.05 -8.56 -16.76
CA TYR A 378 -20.35 -7.67 -17.70
C TYR A 378 -21.24 -7.03 -18.75
N ASN A 379 -22.38 -7.64 -19.06
CA ASN A 379 -23.23 -7.24 -20.17
C ASN A 379 -24.50 -6.51 -19.68
N GLY A 380 -24.77 -6.52 -18.37
CA GLY A 380 -25.85 -5.80 -17.72
C GLY A 380 -27.22 -6.48 -17.87
N ASP A 381 -27.27 -7.79 -18.12
CA ASP A 381 -28.51 -8.56 -18.28
C ASP A 381 -29.03 -9.21 -16.98
N CYS A 382 -28.35 -8.94 -15.86
CA CYS A 382 -28.58 -9.50 -14.53
C CYS A 382 -28.40 -11.01 -14.44
N ILE A 383 -27.54 -11.59 -15.28
CA ILE A 383 -27.19 -13.00 -15.27
C ILE A 383 -25.67 -13.12 -15.43
N VAL A 384 -25.07 -14.06 -14.70
CA VAL A 384 -23.71 -14.51 -14.98
C VAL A 384 -23.80 -15.80 -15.78
N ASP A 385 -23.46 -15.70 -17.06
CA ASP A 385 -23.46 -16.80 -18.00
C ASP A 385 -22.11 -16.95 -18.75
N PHE A 386 -22.13 -17.70 -19.85
CA PHE A 386 -20.92 -17.96 -20.63
C PHE A 386 -20.38 -16.72 -21.36
N CYS A 387 -21.23 -15.72 -21.62
CA CYS A 387 -20.82 -14.43 -22.14
C CYS A 387 -19.89 -13.76 -21.15
N GLU A 388 -20.21 -13.79 -19.85
CA GLU A 388 -19.41 -13.18 -18.82
C GLU A 388 -18.08 -13.90 -18.67
N VAL A 389 -18.09 -15.24 -18.71
CA VAL A 389 -16.85 -16.06 -18.72
C VAL A 389 -15.97 -15.71 -19.93
N SER A 390 -16.58 -15.52 -21.10
CA SER A 390 -15.84 -15.20 -22.33
C SER A 390 -15.24 -13.79 -22.28
N LEU A 391 -15.97 -12.83 -21.73
CA LEU A 391 -15.49 -11.46 -21.55
C LEU A 391 -14.36 -11.43 -20.53
N LEU A 392 -14.51 -12.15 -19.41
CA LEU A 392 -13.47 -12.42 -18.41
C LEU A 392 -12.20 -13.02 -19.03
N ALA A 393 -12.35 -14.05 -19.87
CA ALA A 393 -11.21 -14.71 -20.50
C ALA A 393 -10.47 -13.85 -21.55
N ASP A 394 -11.17 -12.99 -22.30
CA ASP A 394 -10.58 -12.12 -23.35
C ASP A 394 -9.57 -11.11 -22.78
N LYS A 395 -9.71 -10.78 -21.50
CA LYS A 395 -8.96 -9.70 -20.84
C LYS A 395 -8.08 -10.20 -19.68
N TRP A 396 -8.16 -11.48 -19.28
CA TRP A 396 -7.33 -12.12 -18.24
C TRP A 396 -5.83 -12.14 -18.60
N LEU A 397 -5.46 -11.91 -19.85
CA LEU A 397 -4.11 -12.17 -20.37
C LEU A 397 -3.17 -10.94 -20.30
N TYR A 398 -3.03 -10.28 -19.14
CA TYR A 398 -1.88 -9.39 -18.90
C TYR A 398 -1.60 -9.21 -17.40
N ILE A 399 -0.81 -10.11 -16.82
CA ILE A 399 -0.17 -9.91 -15.51
C ILE A 399 1.15 -9.19 -15.77
N ALA A 400 1.37 -8.01 -15.16
CA ALA A 400 2.71 -7.43 -15.13
C ALA A 400 3.60 -8.39 -14.33
N PRO A 401 4.73 -8.89 -14.89
CA PRO A 401 5.55 -9.86 -14.19
C PRO A 401 6.04 -9.25 -12.89
N ASP A 402 5.89 -9.98 -11.78
CA ASP A 402 6.58 -9.65 -10.54
C ASP A 402 8.09 -9.54 -10.82
N THR A 403 8.69 -8.47 -10.32
CA THR A 403 10.10 -8.14 -10.54
C THR A 403 10.87 -7.98 -9.23
N THR A 404 10.27 -8.28 -8.08
CA THR A 404 10.89 -8.08 -6.77
C THR A 404 11.54 -9.38 -6.29
N PRO A 405 12.87 -9.48 -6.20
CA PRO A 405 13.51 -10.70 -5.71
C PRO A 405 13.34 -10.89 -4.19
N PRO A 406 13.47 -12.14 -3.69
CA PRO A 406 13.57 -12.42 -2.26
C PRO A 406 14.78 -11.74 -1.60
N ALA A 407 14.80 -11.68 -0.27
CA ALA A 407 15.97 -11.27 0.50
C ALA A 407 17.11 -12.30 0.38
N ALA A 408 18.35 -11.82 0.41
CA ALA A 408 19.53 -12.67 0.36
C ALA A 408 19.57 -13.65 1.56
N PRO A 409 19.83 -14.95 1.35
CA PRO A 409 19.97 -15.92 2.43
C PRO A 409 21.05 -15.51 3.45
N THR A 410 20.85 -15.87 4.71
CA THR A 410 21.77 -15.52 5.80
C THR A 410 22.30 -16.76 6.53
N GLY A 411 23.40 -16.61 7.26
CA GLY A 411 23.93 -17.68 8.10
C GLY A 411 24.49 -18.87 7.31
N LEU A 412 24.99 -18.63 6.10
CA LEU A 412 25.65 -19.69 5.33
C LEU A 412 26.88 -20.18 6.09
N GLU A 413 27.00 -21.50 6.24
CA GLU A 413 28.13 -22.22 6.83
C GLU A 413 28.62 -23.33 5.88
N ALA A 414 29.89 -23.71 6.00
CA ALA A 414 30.48 -24.80 5.22
C ALA A 414 31.31 -25.75 6.08
N SER A 415 31.11 -27.05 5.87
CA SER A 415 31.86 -28.14 6.51
C SER A 415 32.55 -29.01 5.45
N ALA A 416 33.87 -28.99 5.45
CA ALA A 416 34.68 -29.72 4.47
C ALA A 416 34.96 -31.15 4.94
N GLY A 417 34.84 -32.13 4.04
CA GLY A 417 35.18 -33.54 4.26
C GLY A 417 36.02 -34.12 3.12
N ASN A 418 36.08 -35.45 3.03
CA ASN A 418 36.79 -36.15 1.97
C ASN A 418 36.02 -36.06 0.65
N ALA A 419 36.55 -35.26 -0.29
CA ALA A 419 35.95 -35.00 -1.60
C ALA A 419 34.50 -34.51 -1.51
N THR A 420 34.17 -33.79 -0.43
CA THR A 420 32.82 -33.27 -0.20
C THR A 420 32.86 -31.97 0.60
N VAL A 421 31.90 -31.09 0.37
CA VAL A 421 31.60 -29.92 1.23
C VAL A 421 30.10 -29.90 1.52
N SER A 422 29.72 -29.93 2.78
CA SER A 422 28.34 -29.74 3.22
C SER A 422 28.10 -28.27 3.54
N LEU A 423 27.00 -27.71 3.06
CA LEU A 423 26.57 -26.33 3.26
C LEU A 423 25.22 -26.31 3.97
N THR A 424 25.02 -25.33 4.84
CA THR A 424 23.74 -25.06 5.52
C THR A 424 23.53 -23.55 5.66
N TRP A 425 22.29 -23.08 5.62
CA TRP A 425 21.93 -21.66 5.83
C TRP A 425 20.57 -21.53 6.53
N ASN A 426 20.19 -20.31 6.92
CA ASN A 426 18.89 -20.03 7.51
C ASN A 426 17.78 -19.95 6.45
N ASP A 427 16.59 -20.43 6.79
CA ASP A 427 15.42 -20.34 5.90
C ASP A 427 15.02 -18.88 5.63
N ASN A 428 14.58 -18.65 4.39
CA ASN A 428 13.90 -17.43 3.97
C ASN A 428 12.41 -17.51 4.38
N ALA A 429 11.77 -16.37 4.59
CA ALA A 429 10.43 -16.29 5.19
C ALA A 429 9.34 -15.83 4.21
N GLU A 430 9.72 -15.50 2.98
CA GLU A 430 8.85 -15.01 1.92
C GLU A 430 7.86 -16.09 1.46
N GLU A 431 6.58 -15.72 1.29
CA GLU A 431 5.50 -16.66 0.95
C GLU A 431 5.60 -17.23 -0.46
N ASP A 432 6.24 -16.49 -1.37
CA ASP A 432 6.47 -16.80 -2.78
C ASP A 432 7.84 -17.44 -3.05
N LEU A 433 8.58 -17.85 -2.02
CA LEU A 433 9.87 -18.52 -2.17
C LEU A 433 9.72 -19.86 -2.92
N ALA A 434 10.38 -19.98 -4.08
CA ALA A 434 10.46 -21.22 -4.84
C ALA A 434 11.66 -22.10 -4.48
N GLY A 435 12.75 -21.52 -3.99
CA GLY A 435 13.90 -22.26 -3.46
C GLY A 435 15.25 -21.56 -3.66
N TYR A 436 16.35 -22.32 -3.63
CA TYR A 436 17.70 -21.77 -3.56
C TYR A 436 18.60 -22.20 -4.72
N ASN A 437 19.57 -21.34 -5.05
CA ASN A 437 20.72 -21.68 -5.88
C ASN A 437 22.03 -21.61 -5.12
N ILE A 438 22.92 -22.57 -5.40
CA ILE A 438 24.24 -22.65 -4.80
C ILE A 438 25.27 -22.27 -5.83
N TYR A 439 26.17 -21.37 -5.45
CA TYR A 439 27.26 -20.94 -6.30
C TYR A 439 28.62 -21.21 -5.66
N ARG A 440 29.60 -21.54 -6.49
CA ARG A 440 30.97 -21.84 -6.08
C ARG A 440 32.01 -21.13 -6.94
N SER A 441 33.09 -20.65 -6.34
CA SER A 441 34.25 -20.10 -7.05
C SER A 441 35.57 -20.67 -6.51
N LEU A 442 36.62 -20.61 -7.33
CA LEU A 442 38.03 -20.80 -6.93
C LEU A 442 38.71 -19.48 -6.55
N ASN A 443 38.04 -18.35 -6.79
CA ASN A 443 38.53 -17.01 -6.48
C ASN A 443 37.67 -16.39 -5.37
N SER A 444 38.29 -15.64 -4.47
CA SER A 444 37.63 -15.13 -3.26
C SER A 444 36.64 -13.99 -3.51
N THR A 445 36.63 -13.38 -4.70
CA THR A 445 35.90 -12.14 -5.00
C THR A 445 34.96 -12.21 -6.21
N SER A 446 35.15 -13.15 -7.14
CA SER A 446 34.36 -13.24 -8.38
C SER A 446 34.40 -14.64 -8.99
N GLY A 447 33.67 -14.86 -10.10
CA GLY A 447 33.71 -16.11 -10.86
C GLY A 447 32.88 -17.25 -10.27
N TYR A 448 31.81 -16.91 -9.55
CA TYR A 448 30.87 -17.86 -8.99
C TYR A 448 30.07 -18.58 -10.08
N ALA A 449 30.18 -19.91 -10.11
CA ALA A 449 29.43 -20.78 -11.00
C ALA A 449 28.33 -21.51 -10.23
N LYS A 450 27.11 -21.53 -10.79
CA LYS A 450 25.96 -22.24 -10.23
C LYS A 450 26.18 -23.76 -10.26
N LEU A 451 25.84 -24.44 -9.17
CA LEU A 451 26.08 -25.87 -8.99
C LEU A 451 24.82 -26.74 -9.18
N ASN A 452 23.66 -26.24 -8.79
CA ASN A 452 22.39 -26.95 -8.90
C ASN A 452 21.67 -26.64 -10.22
N THR A 453 21.01 -27.64 -10.81
CA THR A 453 20.22 -27.49 -12.05
C THR A 453 18.77 -27.11 -11.78
N SER A 454 18.21 -27.59 -10.67
CA SER A 454 16.88 -27.24 -10.16
C SER A 454 17.02 -26.55 -8.80
N LEU A 455 16.07 -25.67 -8.47
CA LEU A 455 16.02 -25.01 -7.16
C LEU A 455 16.02 -26.05 -6.03
N LEU A 456 16.76 -25.76 -4.97
CA LEU A 456 16.75 -26.54 -3.74
C LEU A 456 15.61 -26.04 -2.86
N THR A 457 14.78 -26.93 -2.33
CA THR A 457 13.69 -26.58 -1.42
C THR A 457 14.06 -26.73 0.05
N SER A 458 15.27 -27.22 0.33
CA SER A 458 15.83 -27.31 1.68
C SER A 458 17.05 -26.40 1.81
N SER A 459 17.31 -25.95 3.04
CA SER A 459 18.40 -25.02 3.35
C SER A 459 19.73 -25.72 3.63
N ASP A 460 20.00 -26.78 2.86
CA ASP A 460 21.21 -27.59 2.92
C ASP A 460 21.64 -28.09 1.54
N TYR A 461 22.95 -28.26 1.35
CA TYR A 461 23.49 -28.80 0.11
C TYR A 461 24.81 -29.55 0.34
N ILE A 462 25.04 -30.64 -0.39
CA ILE A 462 26.31 -31.37 -0.38
C ILE A 462 26.96 -31.28 -1.76
N ASP A 463 28.07 -30.53 -1.84
CA ASP A 463 28.92 -30.50 -3.03
C ASP A 463 29.92 -31.67 -3.01
N SER A 464 29.63 -32.70 -3.78
CA SER A 464 30.48 -33.88 -4.01
C SER A 464 31.36 -33.77 -5.26
N SER A 465 31.34 -32.61 -5.95
CA SER A 465 32.13 -32.36 -7.16
C SER A 465 33.49 -31.70 -6.88
N VAL A 466 33.81 -31.50 -5.60
CA VAL A 466 35.06 -30.89 -5.16
C VAL A 466 36.23 -31.88 -5.20
N ASN A 467 37.42 -31.35 -5.45
CA ASN A 467 38.66 -32.09 -5.29
C ASN A 467 39.30 -31.74 -3.96
N ASN A 468 39.83 -32.76 -3.29
CA ASN A 468 40.65 -32.55 -2.10
C ASN A 468 41.82 -31.61 -2.40
N ASN A 469 42.25 -30.91 -1.36
CA ASN A 469 43.38 -29.98 -1.35
C ASN A 469 43.20 -28.75 -2.27
N THR A 470 41.95 -28.39 -2.57
CA THR A 470 41.57 -27.20 -3.34
C THR A 470 40.69 -26.28 -2.51
N THR A 471 40.97 -24.97 -2.50
CA THR A 471 40.13 -23.97 -1.80
C THR A 471 38.93 -23.59 -2.65
N TYR A 472 37.75 -23.61 -2.05
CA TYR A 472 36.49 -23.21 -2.67
C TYR A 472 35.80 -22.13 -1.85
N TYR A 473 35.12 -21.22 -2.55
CA TYR A 473 34.30 -20.15 -1.98
C TYR A 473 32.84 -20.38 -2.37
N TYR A 474 31.91 -20.29 -1.43
CA TYR A 474 30.48 -20.52 -1.68
C TYR A 474 29.63 -19.32 -1.26
N VAL A 475 28.56 -19.12 -2.02
CA VAL A 475 27.43 -18.21 -1.72
C VAL A 475 26.12 -18.87 -2.17
N VAL A 476 25.01 -18.45 -1.58
CA VAL A 476 23.65 -18.94 -1.88
C VAL A 476 22.75 -17.76 -2.22
N THR A 477 21.79 -17.97 -3.12
CA THR A 477 20.70 -17.02 -3.43
C THR A 477 19.35 -17.70 -3.22
N ALA A 478 18.32 -16.91 -2.95
CA ALA A 478 16.92 -17.30 -2.94
C ALA A 478 16.26 -16.90 -4.26
N VAL A 479 15.28 -17.69 -4.70
CA VAL A 479 14.51 -17.48 -5.93
C VAL A 479 13.03 -17.64 -5.63
N ASP A 480 12.20 -16.73 -6.12
CA ASP A 480 10.74 -16.78 -6.00
C ASP A 480 10.06 -17.60 -7.11
N THR A 481 8.74 -17.76 -7.04
CA THR A 481 7.93 -18.44 -8.05
C THR A 481 7.90 -17.74 -9.41
N ASN A 482 8.30 -16.48 -9.46
CA ASN A 482 8.33 -15.62 -10.64
C ASN A 482 9.73 -15.51 -11.26
N VAL A 483 10.69 -16.29 -10.73
CA VAL A 483 12.08 -16.44 -11.19
C VAL A 483 12.93 -15.18 -10.95
N ASN A 484 12.56 -14.31 -10.00
CA ASN A 484 13.47 -13.28 -9.52
C ASN A 484 14.46 -13.90 -8.51
N GLU A 485 15.74 -13.55 -8.64
CA GLU A 485 16.83 -14.11 -7.84
C GLU A 485 17.47 -13.04 -6.96
N SER A 486 17.64 -13.35 -5.68
CA SER A 486 18.19 -12.44 -4.67
C SER A 486 19.67 -12.11 -4.93
N ASP A 487 20.18 -11.13 -4.18
CA ASP A 487 21.62 -10.95 -3.98
C ASP A 487 22.25 -12.18 -3.27
N TYR A 488 23.58 -12.28 -3.32
CA TYR A 488 24.35 -13.35 -2.65
C TYR A 488 24.29 -13.24 -1.12
N SER A 489 24.25 -14.42 -0.47
CA SER A 489 24.46 -14.58 0.96
C SER A 489 25.86 -14.12 1.42
N ASN A 490 26.12 -14.23 2.73
CA ASN A 490 27.49 -14.21 3.24
C ASN A 490 28.35 -15.31 2.56
N LYS A 491 29.62 -15.00 2.29
CA LYS A 491 30.57 -15.92 1.66
C LYS A 491 31.22 -16.82 2.69
N VAL A 492 31.31 -18.12 2.37
CA VAL A 492 32.06 -19.10 3.16
C VAL A 492 33.20 -19.73 2.36
N ILE A 493 34.20 -20.26 3.06
CA ILE A 493 35.39 -20.89 2.48
C ILE A 493 35.43 -22.35 2.92
N ALA A 494 35.77 -23.27 2.01
CA ALA A 494 35.99 -24.68 2.33
C ALA A 494 37.25 -25.23 1.65
N TYR A 495 37.94 -26.14 2.35
CA TYR A 495 39.15 -26.83 1.86
C TYR A 495 39.01 -28.35 2.08
N PRO A 496 38.28 -29.09 1.23
CA PRO A 496 38.10 -30.54 1.35
C PRO A 496 39.43 -31.30 1.36
N SER A 497 39.51 -32.36 2.16
CA SER A 497 40.69 -33.23 2.26
C SER A 497 40.27 -34.63 2.73
N ALA A 498 41.06 -35.65 2.41
CA ALA A 498 40.78 -37.03 2.79
C ALA A 498 40.88 -37.30 4.30
N GLY A 499 41.20 -36.28 5.09
CA GLY A 499 41.70 -36.44 6.43
C GLY A 499 43.13 -36.97 6.43
N SER A 500 43.86 -36.67 7.49
CA SER A 500 45.14 -37.29 7.79
C SER A 500 45.12 -37.75 9.24
N THR A 501 45.86 -38.82 9.53
CA THR A 501 46.16 -39.21 10.92
C THR A 501 47.16 -38.25 11.55
N ASN A 502 47.74 -37.34 10.76
CA ASN A 502 48.78 -36.41 11.17
C ASN A 502 48.74 -35.12 10.33
N VAL A 503 48.40 -34.00 10.95
CA VAL A 503 48.23 -32.69 10.29
C VAL A 503 49.18 -31.67 10.92
N THR A 504 49.97 -30.99 10.10
CA THR A 504 50.77 -29.83 10.50
C THR A 504 50.10 -28.55 10.01
N ILE A 505 49.81 -27.63 10.92
CA ILE A 505 49.36 -26.27 10.63
C ILE A 505 50.51 -25.31 10.94
N GLN A 506 50.99 -24.66 9.88
CA GLN A 506 51.94 -23.56 9.93
C GLN A 506 51.18 -22.23 9.97
N GLU A 507 51.85 -21.16 10.33
CA GLU A 507 51.34 -19.80 10.13
C GLU A 507 50.93 -19.55 8.67
N ASN A 508 49.89 -18.74 8.46
CA ASN A 508 49.34 -18.40 7.15
C ASN A 508 48.86 -19.59 6.29
N THR A 509 48.71 -20.78 6.87
CA THR A 509 48.11 -21.94 6.20
C THR A 509 46.69 -22.21 6.68
N ALA A 510 45.96 -23.08 5.97
CA ALA A 510 44.62 -23.48 6.36
C ALA A 510 44.63 -24.00 7.82
N GLY A 511 43.63 -23.57 8.61
CA GLY A 511 43.53 -23.89 10.03
C GLY A 511 44.31 -22.98 10.97
N PHE A 512 45.14 -22.05 10.50
CA PHE A 512 45.71 -20.98 11.36
C PHE A 512 44.76 -19.77 11.36
N CYS A 513 44.24 -19.38 12.52
CA CYS A 513 43.21 -18.35 12.59
C CYS A 513 43.74 -16.99 13.02
N SER A 514 44.48 -16.94 14.13
CA SER A 514 45.00 -15.70 14.66
C SER A 514 46.11 -15.92 15.66
N VAL A 515 46.94 -14.88 15.84
CA VAL A 515 47.91 -14.77 16.92
C VAL A 515 47.72 -13.43 17.62
N ASP A 516 47.71 -13.43 18.95
CA ASP A 516 47.70 -12.20 19.76
C ASP A 516 49.09 -11.53 19.79
N GLY A 517 49.59 -11.18 18.61
CA GLY A 517 50.94 -10.68 18.38
C GLY A 517 51.19 -10.59 16.88
N ALA A 518 52.29 -11.15 16.41
CA ALA A 518 52.67 -11.11 14.99
C ALA A 518 53.18 -12.46 14.50
N VAL A 519 53.04 -12.68 13.20
CA VAL A 519 53.86 -13.67 12.49
C VAL A 519 55.18 -13.01 12.12
N GLU A 520 56.26 -13.58 12.62
CA GLU A 520 57.62 -13.05 12.57
C GLU A 520 58.54 -14.00 11.79
N ASN A 521 59.72 -13.52 11.38
CA ASN A 521 60.63 -14.30 10.54
C ASN A 521 62.12 -14.00 10.77
N GLU A 522 62.46 -13.28 11.84
CA GLU A 522 63.79 -12.76 12.15
C GLU A 522 64.75 -13.83 12.69
N HIS A 523 64.23 -14.90 13.29
CA HIS A 523 65.02 -16.01 13.82
C HIS A 523 65.02 -17.20 12.88
N SER A 524 66.16 -17.57 12.30
CA SER A 524 66.24 -18.68 11.35
C SER A 524 65.93 -20.05 11.97
N GLY A 525 65.54 -21.01 11.12
CA GLY A 525 65.32 -22.41 11.51
C GLY A 525 63.85 -22.83 11.67
N TYR A 526 62.90 -21.91 11.53
CA TYR A 526 61.47 -22.21 11.36
C TYR A 526 61.20 -22.86 10.00
N THR A 527 59.98 -23.35 9.83
CA THR A 527 59.43 -23.92 8.61
C THR A 527 58.30 -23.01 8.08
N GLY A 528 57.92 -23.14 6.82
CA GLY A 528 56.93 -22.22 6.24
C GLY A 528 57.50 -20.82 5.98
N THR A 529 56.68 -19.81 6.26
CA THR A 529 56.92 -18.38 5.99
C THR A 529 57.41 -17.58 7.20
N GLY A 530 57.30 -18.13 8.42
CA GLY A 530 57.65 -17.47 9.67
C GLY A 530 57.36 -18.34 10.90
N TYR A 531 57.07 -17.69 12.03
CA TYR A 531 56.58 -18.31 13.27
C TYR A 531 55.64 -17.36 14.00
N ALA A 532 54.71 -17.89 14.78
CA ALA A 532 53.80 -17.10 15.60
C ALA A 532 54.49 -16.65 16.91
N ASN A 533 54.57 -15.33 17.09
CA ASN A 533 55.07 -14.69 18.31
C ASN A 533 53.92 -13.92 18.99
N THR A 534 53.54 -14.35 20.20
CA THR A 534 52.54 -13.64 20.99
C THR A 534 53.13 -12.45 21.73
N THR A 535 52.31 -11.43 21.97
CA THR A 535 52.64 -10.40 22.97
C THR A 535 52.89 -11.02 24.34
N ASN A 536 53.89 -10.54 25.08
CA ASN A 536 54.21 -11.02 26.43
C ASN A 536 53.14 -10.58 27.45
N ALA A 537 52.10 -11.40 27.63
CA ALA A 537 51.12 -11.26 28.71
C ALA A 537 50.39 -12.58 28.97
N THR A 538 49.81 -12.73 30.15
CA THR A 538 48.92 -13.85 30.49
C THR A 538 47.67 -13.79 29.60
N GLY A 539 47.20 -14.95 29.14
CA GLY A 539 46.00 -15.05 28.30
C GLY A 539 46.22 -14.76 26.82
N LYS A 540 47.45 -14.40 26.40
CA LYS A 540 47.77 -14.23 24.97
C LYS A 540 47.89 -15.58 24.30
N SER A 541 47.39 -15.67 23.07
CA SER A 541 47.09 -16.95 22.45
C SER A 541 47.37 -17.02 20.97
N ILE A 542 47.44 -18.25 20.48
CA ILE A 542 47.35 -18.59 19.06
C ILE A 542 46.11 -19.46 18.89
N THR A 543 45.25 -19.11 17.93
CA THR A 543 44.00 -19.80 17.64
C THR A 543 44.10 -20.53 16.31
N TYR A 544 43.65 -21.79 16.30
CA TYR A 544 43.61 -22.67 15.15
C TYR A 544 42.20 -23.26 14.99
N SER A 545 41.87 -23.73 13.79
CA SER A 545 40.61 -24.43 13.49
C SER A 545 40.91 -25.80 12.87
N LEU A 546 40.32 -26.85 13.44
CA LEU A 546 40.47 -28.24 13.01
C LEU A 546 39.11 -28.90 12.82
N ASN A 547 38.90 -29.62 11.71
CA ASN A 547 37.78 -30.53 11.58
C ASN A 547 38.20 -31.93 12.03
N ILE A 548 37.61 -32.40 13.13
CA ILE A 548 37.78 -33.76 13.63
C ILE A 548 36.81 -34.66 12.86
N LEU A 549 37.33 -35.41 11.89
CA LEU A 549 36.49 -36.25 11.03
C LEU A 549 36.01 -37.52 11.74
N THR A 550 36.73 -37.96 12.77
CA THR A 550 36.38 -39.16 13.55
C THR A 550 36.56 -38.86 15.03
N ALA A 551 35.52 -39.02 15.83
CA ALA A 551 35.67 -38.86 17.29
C ALA A 551 36.70 -39.87 17.81
N GLY A 552 37.62 -39.44 18.65
CA GLY A 552 38.74 -40.28 19.04
C GLY A 552 39.78 -39.55 19.87
N THR A 553 40.95 -40.16 19.93
CA THR A 553 42.05 -39.70 20.76
C THR A 553 43.12 -39.02 19.91
N TYR A 554 43.52 -37.81 20.33
CA TYR A 554 44.43 -36.94 19.60
C TYR A 554 45.58 -36.47 20.48
N THR A 555 46.74 -36.24 19.90
CA THR A 555 47.91 -35.65 20.56
C THR A 555 48.32 -34.40 19.81
N PHE A 556 48.66 -33.35 20.57
CA PHE A 556 49.14 -32.09 20.01
C PHE A 556 50.64 -32.00 20.22
N THR A 557 51.36 -31.62 19.18
CA THR A 557 52.79 -31.37 19.20
C THR A 557 53.06 -29.97 18.69
N TRP A 558 53.71 -29.13 19.48
CA TRP A 558 54.17 -27.82 19.00
C TRP A 558 55.67 -27.84 18.81
N ARG A 559 56.13 -27.37 17.64
CA ARG A 559 57.52 -27.00 17.43
C ARG A 559 57.71 -25.57 17.85
N TYR A 560 58.67 -25.31 18.72
CA TYR A 560 58.83 -24.03 19.37
C TYR A 560 60.30 -23.69 19.65
N ALA A 561 60.57 -22.40 19.87
CA ALA A 561 61.84 -21.91 20.39
C ALA A 561 61.61 -20.93 21.54
N SER A 562 62.44 -21.00 22.58
CA SER A 562 62.38 -20.08 23.72
C SER A 562 63.69 -20.04 24.52
N THR A 563 64.03 -18.89 25.09
CA THR A 563 65.16 -18.74 26.02
C THR A 563 64.76 -18.97 27.49
N ALA A 564 63.47 -19.07 27.80
CA ALA A 564 62.92 -19.30 29.14
C ALA A 564 61.80 -20.36 29.12
N SER A 565 61.37 -20.82 30.29
CA SER A 565 60.20 -21.71 30.40
C SER A 565 58.90 -20.93 30.14
N ARG A 566 58.02 -21.43 29.28
CA ARG A 566 56.77 -20.77 28.82
C ARG A 566 55.53 -21.68 28.91
N PRO A 567 55.02 -21.99 30.12
CA PRO A 567 53.89 -22.91 30.25
C PRO A 567 52.60 -22.36 29.61
N ALA A 568 51.81 -23.25 29.02
CA ALA A 568 50.59 -22.90 28.28
C ALA A 568 49.42 -23.85 28.60
N ASN A 569 48.20 -23.37 28.40
CA ASN A 569 46.99 -24.20 28.40
C ASN A 569 46.58 -24.52 26.96
N LEU A 570 46.03 -25.71 26.75
CA LEU A 570 45.31 -26.08 25.53
C LEU A 570 43.81 -26.00 25.81
N LEU A 571 43.13 -25.09 25.11
CA LEU A 571 41.69 -24.97 25.14
C LEU A 571 41.11 -25.53 23.83
N VAL A 572 40.00 -26.24 23.95
CA VAL A 572 39.17 -26.67 22.81
C VAL A 572 37.76 -26.16 23.04
N ASP A 573 37.23 -25.45 22.04
CA ASP A 573 35.91 -24.80 22.08
C ASP A 573 35.72 -23.96 23.36
N GLY A 574 36.76 -23.20 23.71
CA GLY A 574 36.79 -22.33 24.89
C GLY A 574 37.03 -23.03 26.23
N SER A 575 37.04 -24.36 26.28
CA SER A 575 37.26 -25.14 27.51
C SER A 575 38.71 -25.62 27.62
N ALA A 576 39.38 -25.37 28.75
CA ALA A 576 40.73 -25.87 28.99
C ALA A 576 40.71 -27.39 29.18
N ILE A 577 41.26 -28.12 28.20
CA ILE A 577 41.32 -29.60 28.21
C ILE A 577 42.67 -30.12 28.71
N LEU A 578 43.73 -29.31 28.62
CA LEU A 578 45.01 -29.54 29.29
C LEU A 578 45.53 -28.21 29.83
N SER A 579 45.99 -28.24 31.08
CA SER A 579 46.52 -27.05 31.76
C SER A 579 47.99 -27.24 32.12
N GLY A 580 48.77 -26.16 32.00
CA GLY A 580 50.17 -26.15 32.41
C GLY A 580 51.10 -27.04 31.57
N ILE A 581 50.84 -27.16 30.27
CA ILE A 581 51.75 -27.82 29.32
C ILE A 581 53.12 -27.13 29.41
N SER A 582 54.16 -27.90 29.70
CA SER A 582 55.50 -27.36 29.91
C SER A 582 56.20 -27.12 28.57
N PHE A 583 56.60 -25.87 28.32
CA PHE A 583 57.54 -25.52 27.25
C PHE A 583 58.85 -25.04 27.87
N PRO A 584 59.81 -25.95 28.18
CA PRO A 584 61.13 -25.56 28.70
C PRO A 584 61.92 -24.67 27.74
N SER A 585 62.93 -23.97 28.26
CA SER A 585 63.89 -23.24 27.41
C SER A 585 64.57 -24.19 26.41
N SER A 586 64.57 -23.81 25.13
CA SER A 586 65.35 -24.46 24.07
C SER A 586 66.78 -23.91 23.98
N GLY A 587 67.13 -22.94 24.83
CA GLY A 587 68.46 -22.34 24.95
C GLY A 587 68.68 -21.10 24.06
N ALA A 588 68.10 -21.06 22.85
CA ALA A 588 68.19 -19.93 21.93
C ALA A 588 66.97 -19.85 21.00
N PHE A 589 66.66 -18.65 20.48
CA PHE A 589 65.53 -18.46 19.55
C PHE A 589 65.73 -19.08 18.15
N THR A 590 66.96 -19.50 17.84
CA THR A 590 67.29 -20.26 16.61
C THR A 590 67.35 -21.78 16.85
N THR A 591 67.17 -22.22 18.10
CA THR A 591 67.14 -23.64 18.47
C THR A 591 65.69 -24.07 18.66
N TRP A 592 65.17 -24.80 17.68
CA TRP A 592 63.78 -25.26 17.65
C TRP A 592 63.67 -26.70 18.18
N THR A 593 62.77 -26.92 19.12
CA THR A 593 62.46 -28.23 19.70
C THR A 593 60.95 -28.49 19.69
N THR A 594 60.50 -29.64 20.17
CA THR A 594 59.08 -30.01 20.18
C THR A 594 58.60 -30.36 21.59
N VAL A 595 57.36 -29.98 21.90
CA VAL A 595 56.62 -30.52 23.05
C VAL A 595 55.40 -31.27 22.52
N THR A 596 55.15 -32.48 23.04
CA THR A 596 53.98 -33.29 22.72
C THR A 596 53.14 -33.48 23.98
N THR A 597 51.83 -33.29 23.86
CA THR A 597 50.90 -33.45 24.98
C THR A 597 50.60 -34.91 25.29
N SER A 598 50.04 -35.16 26.48
CA SER A 598 49.23 -36.36 26.68
C SER A 598 48.06 -36.37 25.70
N SER A 599 47.55 -37.56 25.42
CA SER A 599 46.42 -37.73 24.53
C SER A 599 45.13 -37.13 25.10
N VAL A 600 44.32 -36.49 24.25
CA VAL A 600 43.02 -35.89 24.59
C VAL A 600 41.93 -36.49 23.71
N THR A 601 40.71 -36.61 24.26
CA THR A 601 39.57 -37.12 23.50
C THR A 601 38.82 -35.96 22.87
N LEU A 602 38.63 -35.98 21.56
CA LEU A 602 37.88 -34.98 20.81
C LEU A 602 36.66 -35.63 20.16
N THR A 603 35.53 -34.93 20.19
CA THR A 603 34.34 -35.29 19.41
C THR A 603 34.51 -34.89 17.95
N ALA A 604 33.76 -35.54 17.06
CA ALA A 604 33.74 -35.16 15.65
C ALA A 604 33.18 -33.75 15.44
N GLY A 605 33.53 -33.14 14.31
CA GLY A 605 33.15 -31.79 13.92
C GLY A 605 34.29 -30.79 14.04
N VAL A 606 34.01 -29.55 13.63
CA VAL A 606 34.97 -28.43 13.72
C VAL A 606 35.22 -28.07 15.17
N LYS A 607 36.49 -27.81 15.50
CA LYS A 607 37.01 -27.46 16.82
C LYS A 607 37.87 -26.21 16.74
N THR A 608 37.60 -25.27 17.64
CA THR A 608 38.49 -24.14 17.87
C THR A 608 39.56 -24.57 18.86
N ILE A 609 40.82 -24.61 18.42
CA ILE A 609 41.97 -24.98 19.24
C ILE A 609 42.72 -23.71 19.63
N ARG A 610 42.94 -23.48 20.92
CA ARG A 610 43.63 -22.29 21.41
C ARG A 610 44.75 -22.68 22.37
N LEU A 611 45.99 -22.32 22.00
CA LEU A 611 47.16 -22.41 22.89
C LEU A 611 47.26 -21.07 23.63
N GLU A 612 47.14 -21.07 24.95
CA GLU A 612 47.04 -19.86 25.78
C GLU A 612 48.16 -19.74 26.80
N ALA A 613 48.82 -18.58 26.87
CA ALA A 613 49.89 -18.30 27.82
C ALA A 613 49.37 -18.22 29.27
N THR A 614 50.01 -18.94 30.19
CA THR A 614 49.63 -18.94 31.62
C THR A 614 50.43 -17.94 32.47
N THR A 615 51.43 -17.28 31.87
CA THR A 615 52.31 -16.32 32.57
C THR A 615 52.37 -15.01 31.81
N SER A 616 52.79 -13.95 32.50
CA SER A 616 53.04 -12.63 31.90
C SER A 616 54.12 -12.66 30.81
N GLY A 617 54.82 -13.77 30.68
CA GLY A 617 55.83 -14.01 29.67
C GLY A 617 55.30 -14.26 28.25
N GLY A 618 54.00 -14.50 28.06
CA GLY A 618 53.48 -14.95 26.76
C GLY A 618 53.84 -16.41 26.45
N LEU A 619 53.55 -16.83 25.21
CA LEU A 619 53.94 -18.15 24.71
C LEU A 619 55.42 -18.20 24.32
N ALA A 620 55.92 -19.41 24.05
CA ALA A 620 57.12 -19.56 23.24
C ALA A 620 56.84 -19.14 21.80
N ASN A 621 57.89 -18.89 21.01
CA ASN A 621 57.73 -18.70 19.56
C ASN A 621 57.31 -20.04 18.97
N ILE A 622 56.13 -20.11 18.37
CA ILE A 622 55.56 -21.34 17.82
C ILE A 622 55.75 -21.34 16.31
N ASP A 623 56.48 -22.32 15.81
CA ASP A 623 56.67 -22.56 14.38
C ASP A 623 55.43 -23.25 13.80
N TYR A 624 55.13 -24.46 14.28
CA TYR A 624 53.89 -25.14 13.90
C TYR A 624 53.18 -25.81 15.06
N MET A 625 51.89 -26.05 14.86
CA MET A 625 51.13 -27.07 15.56
C MET A 625 51.00 -28.30 14.67
N ASN A 626 51.33 -29.45 15.22
CA ASN A 626 51.09 -30.75 14.62
C ASN A 626 50.09 -31.52 15.48
N VAL A 627 49.09 -32.13 14.84
CA VAL A 627 48.05 -32.88 15.53
C VAL A 627 47.97 -34.27 14.91
N ALA A 628 48.18 -35.28 15.75
CA ALA A 628 48.12 -36.67 15.37
C ALA A 628 46.94 -37.37 16.06
N GLY A 629 46.24 -38.25 15.36
CA GLY A 629 45.08 -38.99 15.86
C GLY A 629 44.43 -39.83 14.77
N GLU A 630 43.14 -40.13 14.94
CA GLU A 630 42.40 -41.04 14.06
C GLU A 630 42.21 -40.46 12.64
N SER A 631 41.49 -39.33 12.53
CA SER A 631 41.34 -38.62 11.27
C SER A 631 40.92 -37.18 11.50
N LEU A 632 41.67 -36.24 10.92
CA LEU A 632 41.44 -34.82 11.06
C LEU A 632 41.94 -34.06 9.84
N MET A 633 41.52 -32.81 9.72
CA MET A 633 42.03 -31.88 8.72
C MET A 633 41.95 -30.44 9.22
N PRO A 634 42.73 -29.51 8.68
CA PRO A 634 42.53 -28.10 8.95
C PRO A 634 41.12 -27.66 8.54
N ALA A 635 40.51 -26.78 9.34
CA ALA A 635 39.21 -26.20 9.05
C ALA A 635 39.31 -24.69 8.84
N THR A 636 38.26 -24.12 8.26
CA THR A 636 38.10 -22.67 8.15
C THR A 636 37.89 -22.09 9.55
N CYS A 637 38.46 -20.91 9.78
CA CYS A 637 38.31 -20.21 11.06
C CYS A 637 36.89 -19.64 11.20
N GLN A 638 36.28 -19.87 12.36
CA GLN A 638 34.95 -19.38 12.73
C GLN A 638 35.01 -17.97 13.29
#